data_AF-A0A6B0HEB2-F1
#
_entry.id   AF-A0A6B0HEB2-F1
#
_cell.length_a   1.000
_cell.length_b   1.000
_cell.length_c   1.000
_cell.angle_alpha   90.00
_cell.angle_beta   90.00
_cell.angle_gamma   90.00
#
_symmetry.space_group_name_H-M   'P 1'
#
loop_
_entity.id
_entity.type
_entity.pdbx_description
1 polymer ?
#
loop_
_entity_poly.entity_id
_entity_poly.type
_entity_poly.pdbx_seq_one_letter_code
_entity_poly.pdbx_strand_id
1 'polypeptide(L)'
;MDFELTEDQIQSRVNEYKRNEDWEEKIETANEIAAAVRGLAESIVEYYDDQVGTDEMSTLFRLCQISSKATLSKKRSRVEGLDLPEHVKEDIKSEIPDVGIVGGGQAQISIPAEYESDAYQLLDVLVNSEDQHELDVAIDEFAALNIKGIQAGVLSPILFFLHPTKYPIINSASRNGMEALLDYTVSSQLSEYTREAEKFREFRDKYDLGGDDGNLRDVDWFFYTLELDATPAVWIEKTAIHGEYKKPGAGELSLGKAIMSPQRASGGRDFYSTLRDAEIGDIVVHLLKDKKEIAGVSVIDSDLITDYDFPEAVEQRWEAEQRERGGYLRRLTDFQELDSPPAVYDDFLDNELYKEELQRINDEHSGLFYDKNQILVQGTYFTACPDPLAEVLADISSELAEYFRAHGFEPHNPPQIFQIPLSDTHSMRDNFEQTVTQDVSITEIEDLVETEFDRETVRVWASGEESESEEPGDLLLFGDRDAEEYFIGATVGGSEQLSEDRTREFCDAVGWDYSERYRYLIYLDEVYEIELDGEYFWELMEYDGFPYDGFSRIYPDRVKENLIANNDYGSVDAFLEEISVSQLYPVDQNDEGPGEGDDDLDPVYYLWNTNYENADTDGSLAFQRGVAAAYGGDEWGRDLTRPNRGDILFAYLVGTGVIGVGVVIDETDGEPIDKNDSSIEPIKGLQTPEYHLPVDWIYTLPQESAVSISTVADLLNRKKMSHVGTIEKPTDQQGARDLYDGVRQRFTELHKTSSVEQHQNEDIERLLEAKKQVVFYGPPGTGKTYTARRFAEWLRAKKDANALSVDQIRTVTFHPSFSYEDFVEGFTASVENQQVEYTYEKGTFAEIVRDATDAYNNSGQNDDASPFFLIIDEINRGNLAQIFGESITLLEADKRLNQENEIVAKLAHSGEDFVIPPNLYIIGTMNTADESIALVDTALRRRFRFLPFPPELEIATSSYPALLNGDELADLLQNGGNQRDQLIAASILALRDLNERIIRLQHLGKGKQIGHTFLLGLETSQDIVDMWRFEILPQLEEYYFGQFNRLQSDLFQNGGDQLIDWEANQILAFDSETLYSALCEIAGISTDDRAPLSVEFTSME
;
A
#
# COMPACT_ATOMS: atom_id res chain seq x y z
N MET A 1 7.74 -4.98 20.87
CA MET A 1 7.76 -4.83 22.34
C MET A 1 9.05 -4.16 22.71
N ASP A 2 9.02 -2.84 22.74
CA ASP A 2 10.21 -2.08 22.35
C ASP A 2 11.03 -1.81 23.61
N PHE A 3 11.79 -2.82 23.99
CA PHE A 3 12.74 -2.76 25.09
C PHE A 3 13.87 -1.81 24.70
N GLU A 4 13.69 -0.52 24.99
CA GLU A 4 14.77 0.19 25.69
C GLU A 4 15.19 -0.73 26.85
N LEU A 5 16.32 -1.42 26.68
CA LEU A 5 16.86 -2.24 27.74
C LEU A 5 17.24 -1.28 28.86
N THR A 6 16.60 -1.43 30.02
CA THR A 6 16.91 -0.60 31.19
C THR A 6 18.41 -0.64 31.49
N GLU A 7 18.96 0.38 32.17
CA GLU A 7 20.40 0.41 32.48
C GLU A 7 20.88 -0.89 33.18
N ASP A 8 20.02 -1.49 34.02
CA ASP A 8 20.25 -2.80 34.64
C ASP A 8 20.27 -3.97 33.63
N GLN A 9 19.43 -3.96 32.58
CA GLN A 9 19.43 -4.97 31.51
C GLN A 9 20.64 -4.83 30.58
N ILE A 10 21.01 -3.60 30.17
CA ILE A 10 22.22 -3.35 29.39
C ILE A 10 23.44 -3.79 30.20
N GLN A 11 23.52 -3.37 31.47
CA GLN A 11 24.59 -3.78 32.36
C GLN A 11 24.59 -5.30 32.61
N SER A 12 23.43 -5.97 32.58
CA SER A 12 23.34 -7.43 32.63
C SER A 12 23.92 -8.10 31.39
N ARG A 13 23.61 -7.63 30.17
CA ARG A 13 24.23 -8.11 28.91
C ARG A 13 25.74 -7.86 28.92
N VAL A 14 26.20 -6.68 29.35
CA VAL A 14 27.65 -6.38 29.51
C VAL A 14 28.31 -7.31 30.55
N ASN A 15 27.62 -7.60 31.65
CA ASN A 15 28.10 -8.54 32.66
C ASN A 15 28.08 -10.01 32.17
N GLU A 16 27.26 -10.37 31.18
CA GLU A 16 27.21 -11.68 30.49
C GLU A 16 28.41 -11.85 29.57
N TYR A 17 28.62 -10.86 28.69
CA TYR A 17 29.79 -10.73 27.83
C TYR A 17 31.11 -10.84 28.61
N LYS A 18 31.25 -10.09 29.72
CA LYS A 18 32.39 -10.18 30.64
C LYS A 18 32.56 -11.53 31.36
N ARG A 19 31.58 -12.44 31.31
CA ARG A 19 31.61 -13.77 31.95
C ARG A 19 31.90 -14.93 30.99
N ASN A 20 31.53 -14.80 29.71
CA ASN A 20 31.40 -15.95 28.81
C ASN A 20 32.54 -16.09 27.78
N GLU A 21 33.38 -15.07 27.62
CA GLU A 21 34.42 -14.96 26.59
C GLU A 21 35.86 -15.27 27.10
N ASP A 22 36.69 -15.87 26.24
CA ASP A 22 38.09 -16.22 26.56
C ASP A 22 39.05 -15.16 26.00
N TRP A 23 39.28 -14.12 26.81
CA TRP A 23 39.80 -12.83 26.37
C TRP A 23 41.25 -12.81 25.86
N GLU A 24 42.11 -13.74 26.29
CA GLU A 24 43.56 -13.63 26.06
C GLU A 24 43.94 -13.75 24.56
N GLU A 25 43.32 -14.67 23.81
CA GLU A 25 43.66 -14.94 22.39
C GLU A 25 43.14 -13.85 21.43
N LYS A 26 41.94 -13.30 21.69
CA LYS A 26 41.37 -12.18 20.91
C LYS A 26 42.18 -10.89 21.10
N ILE A 27 42.65 -10.62 22.32
CA ILE A 27 43.45 -9.43 22.63
C ILE A 27 44.83 -9.50 21.96
N GLU A 28 45.50 -10.66 21.96
CA GLU A 28 46.80 -10.83 21.26
C GLU A 28 46.63 -10.54 19.75
N THR A 29 45.61 -11.13 19.11
CA THR A 29 45.25 -10.89 17.71
C THR A 29 45.05 -9.40 17.38
N ALA A 30 44.27 -8.67 18.18
CA ALA A 30 43.99 -7.25 17.93
C ALA A 30 45.26 -6.38 18.02
N ASN A 31 46.18 -6.71 18.94
CA ASN A 31 47.44 -6.00 19.09
C ASN A 31 48.43 -6.26 17.93
N GLU A 32 48.47 -7.47 17.37
CA GLU A 32 49.28 -7.77 16.17
C GLU A 32 48.81 -6.97 14.94
N ILE A 33 47.49 -6.84 14.75
CA ILE A 33 46.93 -6.04 13.64
C ILE A 33 47.24 -4.54 13.85
N ALA A 34 47.08 -4.03 15.07
CA ALA A 34 47.42 -2.64 15.41
C ALA A 34 48.90 -2.33 15.11
N ALA A 35 49.82 -3.23 15.47
CA ALA A 35 51.24 -3.09 15.18
C ALA A 35 51.50 -3.05 13.66
N ALA A 36 50.95 -3.99 12.89
CA ALA A 36 51.14 -4.06 11.44
C ALA A 36 50.54 -2.85 10.69
N VAL A 37 49.38 -2.34 11.12
CA VAL A 37 48.75 -1.13 10.56
C VAL A 37 49.57 0.11 10.88
N ARG A 38 49.99 0.28 12.14
CA ARG A 38 50.79 1.43 12.58
C ARG A 38 52.17 1.45 11.94
N GLY A 39 52.88 0.32 11.88
CA GLY A 39 54.19 0.22 11.22
C GLY A 39 54.13 0.50 9.71
N LEU A 40 53.04 0.13 9.04
CA LEU A 40 52.81 0.52 7.64
C LEU A 40 52.50 2.02 7.50
N ALA A 41 51.67 2.60 8.38
CA ALA A 41 51.36 4.03 8.36
C ALA A 41 52.60 4.89 8.61
N GLU A 42 53.40 4.56 9.63
CA GLU A 42 54.69 5.18 9.94
C GLU A 42 55.65 5.09 8.73
N SER A 43 55.68 3.95 8.04
CA SER A 43 56.52 3.75 6.85
C SER A 43 56.04 4.55 5.63
N ILE A 44 54.72 4.71 5.43
CA ILE A 44 54.20 5.57 4.36
C ILE A 44 54.62 7.03 4.63
N VAL A 45 54.45 7.51 5.87
CA VAL A 45 54.81 8.89 6.26
C VAL A 45 56.33 9.14 6.20
N GLU A 46 57.20 8.16 6.51
CA GLU A 46 58.66 8.33 6.39
C GLU A 46 59.15 8.39 4.93
N TYR A 47 58.54 7.64 4.00
CA TYR A 47 59.11 7.42 2.65
C TYR A 47 58.38 8.07 1.47
N TYR A 48 57.13 8.54 1.62
CA TYR A 48 56.38 9.20 0.53
C TYR A 48 56.56 10.72 0.53
N ASP A 49 56.59 11.35 -0.65
CA ASP A 49 56.90 12.78 -0.88
C ASP A 49 55.63 13.65 -0.76
N ASP A 50 55.09 13.77 0.47
CA ASP A 50 53.87 14.53 0.83
C ASP A 50 52.58 14.12 0.07
N GLN A 51 52.50 12.89 -0.43
CA GLN A 51 51.35 12.33 -1.16
C GLN A 51 51.02 10.89 -0.75
N VAL A 52 49.73 10.58 -0.50
CA VAL A 52 49.21 9.24 -0.21
C VAL A 52 48.09 8.90 -1.19
N GLY A 53 48.26 7.82 -1.95
CA GLY A 53 47.36 7.45 -3.03
C GLY A 53 46.32 6.39 -2.67
N THR A 54 45.64 5.93 -3.72
CA THR A 54 44.61 4.90 -3.65
C THR A 54 45.15 3.55 -3.16
N ASP A 55 46.36 3.15 -3.57
CA ASP A 55 46.91 1.82 -3.23
C ASP A 55 47.46 1.78 -1.79
N GLU A 56 47.96 2.89 -1.26
CA GLU A 56 48.43 3.06 0.13
C GLU A 56 47.25 2.92 1.11
N MET A 57 46.22 3.76 0.96
CA MET A 57 45.02 3.71 1.83
C MET A 57 44.28 2.38 1.70
N SER A 58 44.19 1.83 0.47
CA SER A 58 43.61 0.50 0.26
C SER A 58 44.43 -0.61 0.92
N THR A 59 45.75 -0.46 1.06
CA THR A 59 46.60 -1.46 1.71
C THR A 59 46.47 -1.38 3.24
N LEU A 60 46.46 -0.18 3.82
CA LEU A 60 46.16 0.03 5.24
C LEU A 60 44.81 -0.62 5.63
N PHE A 61 43.73 -0.32 4.91
CA PHE A 61 42.42 -0.92 5.13
C PHE A 61 42.44 -2.45 5.01
N ARG A 62 43.16 -3.01 4.03
CA ARG A 62 43.26 -4.46 3.81
C ARG A 62 44.07 -5.22 4.86
N LEU A 63 44.94 -4.56 5.64
CA LEU A 63 45.59 -5.19 6.80
C LEU A 63 44.55 -5.48 7.90
N CYS A 64 43.57 -4.60 8.09
CA CYS A 64 42.53 -4.71 9.11
C CYS A 64 41.53 -5.88 8.85
N GLN A 65 41.37 -6.29 7.58
CA GLN A 65 40.36 -7.27 7.15
C GLN A 65 40.63 -8.70 7.62
N ILE A 66 39.54 -9.43 7.90
CA ILE A 66 39.58 -10.87 8.24
C ILE A 66 40.23 -11.73 7.14
N SER A 67 40.80 -12.87 7.56
CA SER A 67 41.66 -13.74 6.75
C SER A 67 40.99 -14.31 5.49
N SER A 68 39.70 -14.62 5.57
CA SER A 68 38.88 -15.12 4.46
C SER A 68 38.73 -14.11 3.32
N LYS A 69 38.63 -12.82 3.64
CA LYS A 69 38.49 -11.73 2.67
C LYS A 69 39.88 -11.29 2.16
N ALA A 70 40.91 -11.28 3.02
CA ALA A 70 42.29 -10.97 2.67
C ALA A 70 43.31 -11.92 3.35
N THR A 71 43.63 -13.04 2.68
CA THR A 71 44.63 -14.01 3.18
C THR A 71 46.00 -13.37 3.39
N LEU A 72 46.82 -13.89 4.31
CA LEU A 72 48.18 -13.39 4.59
C LEU A 72 49.05 -13.23 3.33
N SER A 73 48.90 -14.12 2.35
CA SER A 73 49.56 -14.02 1.04
C SER A 73 49.09 -12.77 0.26
N LYS A 74 47.78 -12.49 0.23
CA LYS A 74 47.21 -11.28 -0.38
C LYS A 74 47.63 -10.01 0.37
N LYS A 75 47.61 -10.01 1.71
CA LYS A 75 48.08 -8.87 2.54
C LYS A 75 49.55 -8.54 2.25
N ARG A 76 50.44 -9.54 2.32
CA ARG A 76 51.89 -9.40 2.01
C ARG A 76 52.15 -8.95 0.57
N SER A 77 51.41 -9.49 -0.39
CA SER A 77 51.52 -9.13 -1.82
C SER A 77 51.08 -7.69 -2.12
N ARG A 78 50.27 -7.06 -1.25
CA ARG A 78 49.92 -5.63 -1.37
C ARG A 78 51.05 -4.72 -0.88
N VAL A 79 51.66 -5.03 0.27
CA VAL A 79 52.85 -4.31 0.78
C VAL A 79 54.03 -4.40 -0.20
N GLU A 80 54.16 -5.51 -0.93
CA GLU A 80 55.14 -5.67 -2.02
C GLU A 80 55.02 -4.60 -3.11
N GLY A 81 53.78 -4.15 -3.41
CA GLY A 81 53.46 -3.23 -4.49
C GLY A 81 53.65 -1.74 -4.18
N LEU A 82 53.87 -1.37 -2.91
CA LEU A 82 54.11 0.01 -2.48
C LEU A 82 55.55 0.45 -2.81
N ASP A 83 55.81 1.76 -2.92
CA ASP A 83 57.17 2.30 -3.21
C ASP A 83 58.03 2.44 -1.94
N LEU A 84 57.96 1.42 -1.08
CA LEU A 84 58.72 1.34 0.17
C LEU A 84 60.06 0.59 -0.02
N PRO A 85 61.10 0.88 0.79
CA PRO A 85 62.34 0.13 0.75
C PRO A 85 62.14 -1.36 1.07
N GLU A 86 62.77 -2.24 0.32
CA GLU A 86 62.60 -3.71 0.43
C GLU A 86 62.86 -4.30 1.83
N HIS A 87 63.67 -3.65 2.67
CA HIS A 87 63.86 -4.08 4.06
C HIS A 87 62.66 -3.73 4.93
N VAL A 88 62.14 -2.50 4.83
CA VAL A 88 60.90 -2.06 5.48
C VAL A 88 59.72 -2.93 5.06
N LYS A 89 59.64 -3.30 3.77
CA LYS A 89 58.64 -4.27 3.29
C LYS A 89 58.77 -5.63 3.96
N GLU A 90 59.97 -6.21 4.06
CA GLU A 90 60.17 -7.51 4.72
C GLU A 90 59.84 -7.44 6.22
N ASP A 91 60.22 -6.36 6.90
CA ASP A 91 59.92 -6.15 8.31
C ASP A 91 58.39 -6.07 8.53
N ILE A 92 57.67 -5.20 7.82
CA ILE A 92 56.18 -5.14 7.86
C ILE A 92 55.57 -6.49 7.50
N LYS A 93 55.99 -7.13 6.38
CA LYS A 93 55.47 -8.43 5.96
C LYS A 93 55.67 -9.49 7.05
N SER A 94 56.71 -9.41 7.88
CA SER A 94 56.93 -10.35 8.97
C SER A 94 55.95 -10.16 10.14
N GLU A 95 55.47 -8.95 10.36
CA GLU A 95 54.56 -8.56 11.46
C GLU A 95 53.07 -8.64 11.09
N ILE A 96 52.69 -8.69 9.80
CA ILE A 96 51.29 -8.92 9.40
C ILE A 96 50.79 -10.28 9.95
N PRO A 97 49.71 -10.30 10.77
CA PRO A 97 49.09 -11.53 11.24
C PRO A 97 48.23 -12.20 10.14
N ASP A 98 48.03 -13.52 10.25
CA ASP A 98 47.17 -14.27 9.33
C ASP A 98 45.67 -13.93 9.52
N VAL A 99 45.32 -13.52 10.74
CA VAL A 99 43.97 -13.10 11.16
C VAL A 99 43.70 -11.61 10.89
N GLY A 100 42.49 -11.17 11.24
CA GLY A 100 41.96 -9.81 11.10
C GLY A 100 40.65 -9.68 11.88
N ILE A 101 40.04 -8.49 11.92
CA ILE A 101 38.73 -8.30 12.59
C ILE A 101 37.68 -7.59 11.72
N VAL A 102 38.05 -6.93 10.62
CA VAL A 102 37.11 -6.14 9.83
C VAL A 102 36.43 -6.97 8.74
N GLY A 103 35.11 -6.80 8.63
CA GLY A 103 34.24 -7.46 7.66
C GLY A 103 34.53 -7.18 6.18
N GLY A 104 33.79 -7.88 5.31
CA GLY A 104 34.12 -8.13 3.91
C GLY A 104 33.94 -6.99 2.90
N GLY A 105 34.09 -5.72 3.30
CA GLY A 105 34.00 -4.59 2.40
C GLY A 105 34.96 -4.72 1.20
N GLN A 106 34.40 -4.77 -0.02
CA GLN A 106 35.16 -4.80 -1.29
C GLN A 106 35.93 -3.49 -1.59
N ALA A 107 35.87 -2.51 -0.67
CA ALA A 107 36.38 -1.15 -0.86
C ALA A 107 37.86 -1.13 -1.31
N GLN A 108 38.06 -0.54 -2.48
CA GLN A 108 39.30 0.17 -2.82
C GLN A 108 39.09 1.61 -2.38
N ILE A 109 39.91 2.12 -1.46
CA ILE A 109 39.83 3.50 -0.99
C ILE A 109 40.35 4.39 -2.11
N SER A 110 39.45 4.80 -2.99
CA SER A 110 39.75 5.63 -4.15
C SER A 110 40.06 7.06 -3.72
N ILE A 111 41.35 7.37 -3.53
CA ILE A 111 41.88 8.72 -3.40
C ILE A 111 42.15 9.27 -4.82
N PRO A 112 41.41 10.29 -5.29
CA PRO A 112 41.75 11.03 -6.51
C PRO A 112 43.06 11.80 -6.37
N ALA A 113 43.79 11.98 -7.47
CA ALA A 113 45.11 12.62 -7.48
C ALA A 113 45.12 14.04 -6.89
N GLU A 114 44.00 14.76 -6.99
CA GLU A 114 43.82 16.09 -6.41
C GLU A 114 43.74 16.12 -4.87
N TYR A 115 43.53 14.98 -4.20
CA TYR A 115 43.40 14.88 -2.72
C TYR A 115 44.51 14.04 -2.06
N GLU A 116 45.52 13.57 -2.81
CA GLU A 116 46.59 12.71 -2.28
C GLU A 116 47.42 13.40 -1.18
N SER A 117 47.55 14.73 -1.24
CA SER A 117 48.28 15.49 -0.21
C SER A 117 47.43 15.74 1.05
N ASP A 118 46.10 15.78 0.92
CA ASP A 118 45.20 15.85 2.08
C ASP A 118 45.13 14.49 2.79
N ALA A 119 45.14 13.39 2.03
CA ALA A 119 45.27 12.04 2.57
C ALA A 119 46.62 11.82 3.29
N TYR A 120 47.72 12.39 2.79
CA TYR A 120 49.01 12.40 3.49
C TYR A 120 48.94 13.21 4.79
N GLN A 121 48.38 14.42 4.76
CA GLN A 121 48.24 15.27 5.97
C GLN A 121 47.41 14.59 7.07
N LEU A 122 46.32 13.91 6.71
CA LEU A 122 45.56 13.09 7.66
C LEU A 122 46.45 11.99 8.25
N LEU A 123 47.16 11.23 7.42
CA LEU A 123 47.99 10.10 7.89
C LEU A 123 49.18 10.56 8.75
N ASP A 124 49.82 11.68 8.41
CA ASP A 124 50.87 12.31 9.21
C ASP A 124 50.38 12.67 10.61
N VAL A 125 49.24 13.36 10.73
CA VAL A 125 48.66 13.71 12.04
C VAL A 125 48.25 12.46 12.83
N LEU A 126 47.67 11.45 12.18
CA LEU A 126 47.31 10.17 12.80
C LEU A 126 48.53 9.37 13.29
N VAL A 127 49.70 9.53 12.67
CA VAL A 127 50.95 8.88 13.09
C VAL A 127 51.67 9.69 14.18
N ASN A 128 51.80 11.01 13.99
CA ASN A 128 52.70 11.85 14.78
C ASN A 128 52.03 12.61 15.95
N SER A 129 50.70 12.67 16.03
CA SER A 129 50.00 13.24 17.20
C SER A 129 49.27 12.19 18.03
N GLU A 130 49.23 12.45 19.33
CA GLU A 130 48.40 11.73 20.30
C GLU A 130 47.34 12.65 20.94
N ASP A 131 47.29 13.94 20.58
CA ASP A 131 46.29 14.88 21.11
C ASP A 131 44.95 14.72 20.40
N GLN A 132 43.89 14.49 21.18
CA GLN A 132 42.53 14.25 20.68
C GLN A 132 42.04 15.41 19.77
N HIS A 133 42.37 16.66 20.09
CA HIS A 133 41.87 17.80 19.33
C HIS A 133 42.60 17.97 17.99
N GLU A 134 43.90 17.69 17.94
CA GLU A 134 44.66 17.69 16.67
C GLU A 134 44.18 16.58 15.74
N LEU A 135 43.91 15.39 16.30
CA LEU A 135 43.38 14.23 15.56
C LEU A 135 41.95 14.47 15.05
N ASP A 136 41.03 14.97 15.90
CA ASP A 136 39.65 15.27 15.50
C ASP A 136 39.60 16.35 14.40
N VAL A 137 40.43 17.39 14.50
CA VAL A 137 40.51 18.44 13.46
C VAL A 137 41.00 17.88 12.13
N ALA A 138 42.03 17.02 12.11
CA ALA A 138 42.52 16.42 10.86
C ALA A 138 41.47 15.49 10.22
N ILE A 139 40.69 14.75 11.01
CA ILE A 139 39.59 13.91 10.53
C ILE A 139 38.46 14.77 9.96
N ASP A 140 38.04 15.82 10.68
CA ASP A 140 36.97 16.73 10.23
C ASP A 140 37.36 17.51 8.96
N GLU A 141 38.61 17.98 8.85
CA GLU A 141 39.12 18.67 7.66
C GLU A 141 39.18 17.74 6.44
N PHE A 142 39.63 16.48 6.61
CA PHE A 142 39.60 15.48 5.55
C PHE A 142 38.16 15.07 5.17
N ALA A 143 37.26 14.95 6.15
CA ALA A 143 35.86 14.65 5.91
C ALA A 143 35.14 15.76 5.12
N ALA A 144 35.49 17.02 5.36
CA ALA A 144 34.92 18.18 4.66
C ALA A 144 35.23 18.21 3.15
N LEU A 145 36.21 17.44 2.68
CA LEU A 145 36.52 17.25 1.25
C LEU A 145 35.42 16.44 0.52
N ASN A 146 34.60 15.68 1.24
CA ASN A 146 33.49 14.88 0.72
C ASN A 146 33.88 13.96 -0.46
N ILE A 147 35.01 13.25 -0.31
CA ILE A 147 35.59 12.41 -1.36
C ILE A 147 34.66 11.21 -1.62
N LYS A 148 34.10 11.14 -2.84
CA LYS A 148 33.08 10.15 -3.21
C LYS A 148 33.57 8.71 -2.98
N GLY A 149 32.91 8.01 -2.06
CA GLY A 149 33.19 6.61 -1.72
C GLY A 149 33.96 6.42 -0.41
N ILE A 150 34.38 7.50 0.25
CA ILE A 150 34.97 7.44 1.59
C ILE A 150 33.89 7.80 2.62
N GLN A 151 33.52 6.82 3.44
CA GLN A 151 32.48 6.90 4.48
C GLN A 151 33.04 6.42 5.82
N ALA A 152 32.29 6.60 6.91
CA ALA A 152 32.72 6.22 8.25
C ALA A 152 33.18 4.74 8.30
N GLY A 153 32.42 3.80 7.75
CA GLY A 153 32.81 2.37 7.72
C GLY A 153 33.97 1.99 6.81
N VAL A 154 34.49 2.93 6.01
CA VAL A 154 35.69 2.74 5.18
C VAL A 154 36.94 3.26 5.88
N LEU A 155 36.87 4.42 6.56
CA LEU A 155 38.02 5.03 7.22
C LEU A 155 38.17 4.60 8.69
N SER A 156 37.06 4.36 9.39
CA SER A 156 37.05 4.04 10.84
C SER A 156 37.95 2.89 11.27
N PRO A 157 38.18 1.79 10.49
CA PRO A 157 39.10 0.76 10.94
C PRO A 157 40.56 1.20 10.96
N ILE A 158 40.97 2.13 10.08
CA ILE A 158 42.32 2.71 10.11
C ILE A 158 42.45 3.62 11.34
N LEU A 159 41.43 4.44 11.60
CA LEU A 159 41.39 5.35 12.76
C LEU A 159 41.41 4.57 14.09
N PHE A 160 40.63 3.49 14.18
CA PHE A 160 40.62 2.56 15.30
C PHE A 160 41.97 1.89 15.51
N PHE A 161 42.58 1.31 14.47
CA PHE A 161 43.84 0.58 14.66
C PHE A 161 45.05 1.47 14.97
N LEU A 162 45.01 2.75 14.57
CA LEU A 162 46.02 3.73 14.98
C LEU A 162 45.74 4.29 16.39
N HIS A 163 44.48 4.52 16.76
CA HIS A 163 44.04 5.18 18.00
C HIS A 163 42.86 4.46 18.70
N PRO A 164 43.05 3.22 19.19
CA PRO A 164 41.96 2.33 19.61
C PRO A 164 41.26 2.72 20.92
N THR A 165 41.81 3.68 21.67
CA THR A 165 41.17 4.26 22.87
C THR A 165 40.33 5.51 22.56
N LYS A 166 40.36 6.00 21.31
CA LYS A 166 39.75 7.26 20.87
C LYS A 166 38.64 7.05 19.84
N TYR A 167 38.87 6.17 18.86
CA TYR A 167 38.01 6.01 17.69
C TYR A 167 37.47 4.58 17.56
N PRO A 168 36.14 4.39 17.40
CA PRO A 168 35.51 3.07 17.24
C PRO A 168 35.55 2.59 15.78
N ILE A 169 35.34 1.31 15.53
CA ILE A 169 34.92 0.83 14.20
C ILE A 169 33.43 1.18 14.03
N ILE A 170 33.02 1.62 12.83
CA ILE A 170 31.60 1.77 12.47
C ILE A 170 31.27 0.78 11.35
N ASN A 171 30.60 -0.32 11.70
CA ASN A 171 30.26 -1.46 10.82
C ASN A 171 28.72 -1.70 10.86
N SER A 172 28.23 -2.94 10.70
CA SER A 172 26.81 -3.27 10.96
C SER A 172 26.59 -3.41 12.47
N ALA A 173 27.26 -4.38 13.11
CA ALA A 173 27.22 -4.65 14.55
C ALA A 173 27.15 -3.38 15.41
N SER A 174 28.12 -2.48 15.26
CA SER A 174 28.26 -1.27 16.07
C SER A 174 27.15 -0.24 15.87
N ARG A 175 26.46 -0.24 14.71
CA ARG A 175 25.29 0.62 14.47
C ARG A 175 24.04 -0.05 15.04
N ASN A 176 23.78 -1.29 14.62
CA ASN A 176 22.66 -2.11 15.07
C ASN A 176 22.63 -2.24 16.61
N GLY A 177 23.79 -2.37 17.24
CA GLY A 177 23.93 -2.50 18.70
C GLY A 177 23.83 -1.17 19.46
N MET A 178 24.26 -0.04 18.89
CA MET A 178 23.99 1.28 19.50
C MET A 178 22.50 1.63 19.40
N GLU A 179 21.84 1.22 18.33
CA GLU A 179 20.40 1.34 18.12
C GLU A 179 19.63 0.44 19.10
N ALA A 180 19.88 -0.87 19.09
CA ALA A 180 19.20 -1.86 19.93
C ALA A 180 19.48 -1.77 21.45
N LEU A 181 20.49 -1.00 21.88
CA LEU A 181 20.77 -0.78 23.31
C LEU A 181 20.48 0.65 23.80
N LEU A 182 20.47 1.67 22.94
CA LEU A 182 20.39 3.08 23.36
C LEU A 182 19.40 3.92 22.55
N ASP A 183 18.65 3.33 21.62
CA ASP A 183 17.83 4.05 20.62
C ASP A 183 18.64 5.13 19.87
N TYR A 184 19.90 4.80 19.56
CA TYR A 184 20.86 5.74 18.95
C TYR A 184 21.36 5.28 17.58
N THR A 185 20.68 5.76 16.52
CA THR A 185 21.10 5.57 15.13
C THR A 185 22.44 6.27 14.84
N VAL A 186 23.52 5.48 14.80
CA VAL A 186 24.87 5.96 14.51
C VAL A 186 25.04 6.33 13.03
N SER A 187 25.55 7.54 12.77
CA SER A 187 25.72 8.05 11.40
C SER A 187 26.81 7.32 10.60
N SER A 188 26.54 7.05 9.32
CA SER A 188 27.52 6.50 8.37
C SER A 188 28.35 7.58 7.65
N GLN A 189 28.00 8.87 7.84
CA GLN A 189 28.69 9.98 7.21
C GLN A 189 30.03 10.27 7.90
N LEU A 190 31.12 10.34 7.13
CA LEU A 190 32.44 10.63 7.70
C LEU A 190 32.48 12.03 8.36
N SER A 191 31.71 12.99 7.85
CA SER A 191 31.57 14.35 8.38
C SER A 191 30.86 14.46 9.74
N GLU A 192 30.41 13.33 10.31
CA GLU A 192 29.87 13.28 11.67
C GLU A 192 30.71 12.36 12.58
N TYR A 193 31.73 11.69 12.04
CA TYR A 193 32.44 10.59 12.71
C TYR A 193 33.07 10.95 14.05
N THR A 194 33.64 12.15 14.20
CA THR A 194 34.24 12.64 15.45
C THR A 194 33.19 12.80 16.57
N ARG A 195 31.97 13.21 16.21
CA ARG A 195 30.79 13.26 17.10
C ARG A 195 30.29 11.86 17.44
N GLU A 196 30.16 10.98 16.45
CA GLU A 196 29.74 9.58 16.70
C GLU A 196 30.74 8.87 17.63
N ALA A 197 32.05 9.05 17.41
CA ALA A 197 33.10 8.51 18.27
C ALA A 197 32.99 8.99 19.73
N GLU A 198 32.43 10.17 20.00
CA GLU A 198 32.14 10.62 21.36
C GLU A 198 31.08 9.75 22.04
N LYS A 199 30.05 9.31 21.31
CA LYS A 199 28.98 8.42 21.83
C LYS A 199 29.51 7.03 22.18
N PHE A 200 30.42 6.47 21.38
CA PHE A 200 31.07 5.20 21.71
C PHE A 200 31.97 5.31 22.95
N ARG A 201 32.64 6.45 23.16
CA ARG A 201 33.43 6.72 24.38
C ARG A 201 32.52 6.91 25.60
N GLU A 202 31.42 7.65 25.49
CA GLU A 202 30.40 7.76 26.54
C GLU A 202 29.82 6.39 26.91
N PHE A 203 29.49 5.55 25.92
CA PHE A 203 28.96 4.19 26.14
C PHE A 203 29.97 3.29 26.86
N ARG A 204 31.24 3.28 26.39
CA ARG A 204 32.36 2.57 27.02
C ARG A 204 32.47 2.94 28.51
N ASP A 205 32.56 4.25 28.78
CA ASP A 205 32.81 4.79 30.11
C ASP A 205 31.59 4.64 31.04
N LYS A 206 30.37 4.57 30.50
CA LYS A 206 29.13 4.35 31.25
C LYS A 206 29.00 2.92 31.77
N TYR A 207 29.31 1.91 30.95
CA TYR A 207 29.07 0.49 31.27
C TYR A 207 30.35 -0.31 31.60
N ASP A 208 31.49 0.37 31.78
CA ASP A 208 32.79 -0.21 32.16
C ASP A 208 33.36 -1.18 31.09
N LEU A 209 33.02 -1.00 29.81
CA LEU A 209 33.66 -1.73 28.71
C LEU A 209 35.09 -1.19 28.47
N GLY A 210 35.98 -1.97 27.86
CA GLY A 210 37.37 -1.56 27.61
C GLY A 210 38.36 -1.84 28.73
N GLY A 211 37.91 -2.38 29.88
CA GLY A 211 38.78 -2.90 30.95
C GLY A 211 39.83 -1.92 31.49
N ASP A 212 40.99 -2.44 31.89
CA ASP A 212 42.11 -1.66 32.44
C ASP A 212 42.86 -0.82 31.38
N ASP A 213 42.62 -1.02 30.06
CA ASP A 213 43.32 -0.30 28.98
C ASP A 213 42.45 0.73 28.21
N GLY A 214 41.14 0.78 28.47
CA GLY A 214 40.21 1.78 27.91
C GLY A 214 39.94 1.62 26.42
N ASN A 215 40.20 0.44 25.85
CA ASN A 215 40.13 0.18 24.42
C ASN A 215 38.67 0.03 23.93
N LEU A 216 38.34 0.61 22.77
CA LEU A 216 37.01 0.50 22.14
C LEU A 216 36.78 -0.85 21.44
N ARG A 217 37.80 -1.72 21.31
CA ARG A 217 37.64 -3.10 20.78
C ARG A 217 36.60 -3.90 21.58
N ASP A 218 36.54 -3.69 22.90
CA ASP A 218 35.62 -4.38 23.81
C ASP A 218 34.17 -3.87 23.61
N VAL A 219 33.98 -2.73 22.95
CA VAL A 219 32.67 -2.21 22.55
C VAL A 219 32.25 -2.77 21.19
N ASP A 220 33.17 -2.78 20.21
CA ASP A 220 32.95 -3.39 18.89
C ASP A 220 32.63 -4.89 18.99
N TRP A 221 33.42 -5.65 19.76
CA TRP A 221 33.15 -7.06 20.02
C TRP A 221 31.88 -7.30 20.84
N PHE A 222 31.51 -6.40 21.76
CA PHE A 222 30.25 -6.53 22.50
C PHE A 222 29.05 -6.37 21.56
N PHE A 223 29.09 -5.39 20.67
CA PHE A 223 28.06 -5.25 19.64
C PHE A 223 28.06 -6.41 18.65
N TYR A 224 29.22 -6.97 18.29
CA TYR A 224 29.29 -8.18 17.47
C TYR A 224 28.67 -9.41 18.16
N THR A 225 28.83 -9.56 19.48
CA THR A 225 28.12 -10.62 20.23
C THR A 225 26.61 -10.42 20.32
N LEU A 226 26.08 -9.23 19.97
CA LEU A 226 24.65 -8.96 19.85
C LEU A 226 24.14 -9.10 18.41
N GLU A 227 25.02 -8.98 17.42
CA GLU A 227 24.72 -9.34 16.02
C GLU A 227 24.60 -10.88 15.86
N LEU A 228 25.28 -11.65 16.72
CA LEU A 228 25.13 -13.11 16.84
C LEU A 228 23.87 -13.57 17.63
N ASP A 229 23.12 -12.65 18.25
CA ASP A 229 21.79 -12.91 18.84
C ASP A 229 20.66 -12.75 17.78
N ALA A 230 20.98 -12.43 16.52
CA ALA A 230 19.99 -12.23 15.45
C ALA A 230 19.43 -13.55 14.90
N THR A 231 18.21 -13.50 14.39
CA THR A 231 17.55 -14.63 13.70
C THR A 231 18.31 -14.99 12.41
N PRO A 232 18.64 -16.29 12.17
CA PRO A 232 19.40 -16.72 11.00
C PRO A 232 18.54 -16.69 9.73
N ALA A 233 19.12 -16.35 8.58
CA ALA A 233 18.39 -16.33 7.32
C ALA A 233 18.21 -17.74 6.75
N VAL A 234 17.09 -17.97 6.06
CA VAL A 234 16.77 -19.26 5.41
C VAL A 234 17.06 -19.18 3.90
N TRP A 235 17.62 -20.25 3.33
CA TRP A 235 18.03 -20.33 1.93
C TRP A 235 17.69 -21.69 1.30
N ILE A 236 17.51 -21.73 -0.02
CA ILE A 236 17.07 -22.92 -0.76
C ILE A 236 18.13 -23.41 -1.76
N GLU A 237 18.71 -24.62 -1.55
CA GLU A 237 19.55 -25.28 -2.55
C GLU A 237 18.71 -26.13 -3.52
N LYS A 238 18.45 -25.64 -4.73
CA LYS A 238 17.76 -26.37 -5.79
C LYS A 238 18.74 -27.26 -6.56
N THR A 239 18.91 -28.53 -6.15
CA THR A 239 20.00 -29.43 -6.55
C THR A 239 19.51 -30.75 -7.17
N ALA A 240 20.41 -31.54 -7.77
CA ALA A 240 20.05 -32.81 -8.44
C ALA A 240 21.07 -33.94 -8.19
N ILE A 241 20.60 -35.09 -7.70
CA ILE A 241 21.42 -36.23 -7.24
C ILE A 241 22.08 -37.01 -8.39
N HIS A 242 21.70 -36.75 -9.64
CA HIS A 242 22.35 -37.30 -10.84
C HIS A 242 23.88 -37.07 -10.91
N GLY A 243 24.43 -36.07 -10.22
CA GLY A 243 25.88 -35.88 -10.07
C GLY A 243 26.47 -36.83 -9.01
N GLU A 244 27.45 -37.67 -9.38
CA GLU A 244 28.00 -38.70 -8.48
C GLU A 244 28.53 -38.17 -7.14
N TYR A 245 29.00 -36.92 -7.12
CA TYR A 245 29.55 -36.25 -5.95
C TYR A 245 28.50 -35.73 -4.95
N LYS A 246 27.24 -35.51 -5.36
CA LYS A 246 26.16 -35.02 -4.48
C LYS A 246 25.42 -36.15 -3.74
N LYS A 247 25.62 -37.41 -4.15
CA LYS A 247 25.02 -38.60 -3.49
C LYS A 247 25.45 -38.70 -2.02
N PRO A 248 24.59 -39.20 -1.11
CA PRO A 248 24.98 -39.49 0.28
C PRO A 248 26.26 -40.33 0.36
N GLY A 249 27.22 -39.88 1.16
CA GLY A 249 28.52 -40.55 1.36
C GLY A 249 29.56 -40.36 0.23
N ALA A 250 29.31 -39.53 -0.78
CA ALA A 250 30.22 -39.38 -1.94
C ALA A 250 31.48 -38.52 -1.69
N GLY A 251 31.59 -37.82 -0.55
CA GLY A 251 32.78 -37.05 -0.17
C GLY A 251 32.45 -35.82 0.67
N GLU A 252 33.29 -34.79 0.59
CA GLU A 252 33.07 -33.46 1.19
C GLU A 252 32.04 -32.62 0.42
N LEU A 253 31.64 -33.06 -0.79
CA LEU A 253 30.75 -32.35 -1.70
C LEU A 253 29.34 -32.95 -1.82
N SER A 254 28.96 -33.83 -0.88
CA SER A 254 27.63 -34.45 -0.86
C SER A 254 26.54 -33.44 -0.54
N LEU A 255 25.28 -33.86 -0.68
CA LEU A 255 24.16 -33.20 -0.02
C LEU A 255 24.49 -32.99 1.48
N GLY A 256 24.07 -31.86 2.04
CA GLY A 256 24.31 -31.53 3.44
C GLY A 256 25.76 -31.27 3.86
N LYS A 257 26.71 -31.15 2.93
CA LYS A 257 28.14 -30.88 3.26
C LYS A 257 28.76 -29.71 2.54
N ALA A 258 28.29 -29.42 1.33
CA ALA A 258 28.63 -28.18 0.64
C ALA A 258 27.60 -27.77 -0.41
N ILE A 259 27.44 -26.47 -0.60
CA ILE A 259 26.81 -25.84 -1.78
C ILE A 259 27.89 -25.21 -2.66
N MET A 260 27.74 -25.30 -3.98
CA MET A 260 28.79 -24.84 -4.92
C MET A 260 28.24 -24.30 -6.25
N SER A 261 28.91 -23.30 -6.82
CA SER A 261 28.56 -22.73 -8.12
C SER A 261 29.81 -22.26 -8.88
N PRO A 262 29.81 -22.15 -10.22
CA PRO A 262 30.84 -21.41 -10.93
C PRO A 262 30.70 -19.91 -10.64
N GLN A 263 31.79 -19.14 -10.63
CA GLN A 263 31.71 -17.71 -10.21
C GLN A 263 30.81 -16.82 -11.08
N ARG A 264 30.49 -17.23 -12.32
CA ARG A 264 29.55 -16.56 -13.23
C ARG A 264 28.86 -17.56 -14.15
N ALA A 265 27.71 -17.18 -14.71
CA ALA A 265 26.99 -17.94 -15.71
C ALA A 265 27.63 -17.86 -17.11
N SER A 266 27.24 -18.78 -18.01
CA SER A 266 27.59 -18.71 -19.44
C SER A 266 26.98 -17.45 -20.06
N GLY A 267 27.84 -16.52 -20.48
CA GLY A 267 27.45 -15.16 -20.89
C GLY A 267 27.73 -14.06 -19.85
N GLY A 268 28.40 -14.36 -18.74
CA GLY A 268 28.98 -13.35 -17.84
C GLY A 268 28.01 -12.69 -16.84
N ARG A 269 26.73 -13.06 -16.85
CA ARG A 269 25.74 -12.71 -15.81
C ARG A 269 26.08 -13.41 -14.48
N ASP A 270 25.66 -12.81 -13.38
CA ASP A 270 26.05 -13.18 -12.02
C ASP A 270 24.87 -13.80 -11.24
N PHE A 271 24.37 -14.95 -11.72
CA PHE A 271 23.25 -15.69 -11.10
C PHE A 271 23.61 -16.40 -9.77
N TYR A 272 24.76 -16.06 -9.17
CA TYR A 272 25.30 -16.74 -7.99
C TYR A 272 25.76 -15.74 -6.92
N SER A 273 25.18 -14.52 -6.92
CA SER A 273 25.41 -13.53 -5.87
C SER A 273 25.04 -14.06 -4.50
N THR A 274 23.86 -14.69 -4.39
CA THR A 274 23.26 -15.25 -3.16
C THR A 274 24.21 -16.12 -2.34
N LEU A 275 25.12 -16.88 -2.97
CA LEU A 275 26.10 -17.70 -2.25
C LEU A 275 27.15 -16.88 -1.48
N ARG A 276 27.37 -15.63 -1.90
CA ARG A 276 28.22 -14.63 -1.25
C ARG A 276 27.49 -13.92 -0.12
N ASP A 277 26.18 -13.83 -0.23
CA ASP A 277 25.29 -13.02 0.60
C ASP A 277 24.82 -13.78 1.86
N ALA A 278 24.76 -15.13 1.81
CA ALA A 278 24.55 -15.98 2.99
C ALA A 278 25.70 -15.91 4.01
N GLU A 279 25.41 -15.99 5.30
CA GLU A 279 26.38 -15.83 6.40
C GLU A 279 26.61 -17.18 7.14
N ILE A 280 27.40 -17.20 8.22
CA ILE A 280 27.62 -18.42 9.03
C ILE A 280 26.52 -18.50 10.09
N GLY A 281 25.86 -19.65 10.21
CA GLY A 281 24.65 -19.82 11.03
C GLY A 281 23.34 -19.86 10.23
N ASP A 282 23.36 -19.36 8.99
CA ASP A 282 22.22 -19.42 8.07
C ASP A 282 21.78 -20.86 7.75
N ILE A 283 20.48 -21.04 7.60
CA ILE A 283 19.81 -22.34 7.39
C ILE A 283 19.65 -22.60 5.89
N VAL A 284 19.95 -23.82 5.43
CA VAL A 284 19.86 -24.24 4.02
C VAL A 284 18.94 -25.44 3.87
N VAL A 285 17.79 -25.23 3.23
CA VAL A 285 16.82 -26.26 2.84
C VAL A 285 17.23 -26.87 1.48
N HIS A 286 17.25 -28.19 1.38
CA HIS A 286 17.76 -28.93 0.22
C HIS A 286 16.64 -29.48 -0.68
N LEU A 287 16.38 -28.79 -1.78
CA LEU A 287 15.34 -29.12 -2.76
C LEU A 287 15.92 -30.00 -3.90
N LEU A 288 15.47 -31.25 -3.98
CA LEU A 288 15.89 -32.22 -4.99
C LEU A 288 15.02 -32.17 -6.25
N LYS A 289 15.39 -31.31 -7.20
CA LYS A 289 14.65 -31.14 -8.47
C LYS A 289 14.66 -32.36 -9.41
N ASP A 290 15.46 -33.40 -9.14
CA ASP A 290 15.37 -34.69 -9.86
C ASP A 290 14.44 -35.72 -9.19
N LYS A 291 13.96 -35.44 -7.98
CA LYS A 291 12.92 -36.21 -7.29
C LYS A 291 11.59 -35.45 -7.11
N LYS A 292 11.62 -34.10 -7.17
CA LYS A 292 10.57 -33.18 -6.69
C LYS A 292 10.31 -33.28 -5.17
N GLU A 293 11.34 -33.46 -4.33
CA GLU A 293 11.17 -33.48 -2.85
C GLU A 293 12.12 -32.49 -2.15
N ILE A 294 11.73 -32.02 -0.96
CA ILE A 294 12.62 -31.36 0.01
C ILE A 294 13.22 -32.45 0.89
N ALA A 295 14.51 -32.75 0.70
CA ALA A 295 15.12 -33.96 1.25
C ALA A 295 15.88 -33.77 2.57
N GLY A 296 16.01 -32.54 3.05
CA GLY A 296 16.81 -32.25 4.24
C GLY A 296 17.14 -30.78 4.41
N VAL A 297 17.80 -30.48 5.51
CA VAL A 297 18.19 -29.13 5.94
C VAL A 297 19.57 -29.18 6.60
N SER A 298 20.33 -28.09 6.54
CA SER A 298 21.66 -27.94 7.15
C SER A 298 21.96 -26.49 7.54
N VAL A 299 23.09 -26.22 8.19
CA VAL A 299 23.57 -24.87 8.52
C VAL A 299 24.85 -24.52 7.75
N ILE A 300 25.02 -23.27 7.33
CA ILE A 300 26.28 -22.77 6.74
C ILE A 300 27.40 -22.79 7.80
N ASP A 301 28.44 -23.58 7.54
CA ASP A 301 29.60 -23.83 8.42
C ASP A 301 30.87 -23.06 7.97
N SER A 302 30.80 -22.27 6.89
CA SER A 302 31.96 -21.51 6.43
C SER A 302 31.66 -20.19 5.75
N ASP A 303 32.67 -19.32 5.83
CA ASP A 303 32.90 -18.22 4.90
C ASP A 303 32.92 -18.72 3.43
N LEU A 304 32.81 -17.77 2.50
CA LEU A 304 32.82 -18.05 1.06
C LEU A 304 34.23 -18.50 0.60
N ILE A 305 34.37 -19.78 0.26
CA ILE A 305 35.60 -20.33 -0.32
C ILE A 305 35.55 -20.09 -1.84
N THR A 306 36.61 -19.48 -2.40
CA THR A 306 36.68 -19.09 -3.82
C THR A 306 37.79 -19.80 -4.62
N ASP A 307 38.63 -20.56 -3.91
CA ASP A 307 39.92 -21.10 -4.33
C ASP A 307 40.03 -22.61 -4.05
N TYR A 308 38.90 -23.31 -4.09
CA TYR A 308 38.81 -24.76 -3.93
C TYR A 308 39.20 -25.51 -5.22
N ASP A 309 39.94 -26.61 -5.08
CA ASP A 309 40.34 -27.50 -6.17
C ASP A 309 39.19 -28.47 -6.49
N PHE A 310 38.32 -28.07 -7.43
CA PHE A 310 37.11 -28.83 -7.76
C PHE A 310 37.47 -30.15 -8.48
N PRO A 311 36.88 -31.30 -8.09
CA PRO A 311 37.12 -32.56 -8.78
C PRO A 311 36.78 -32.48 -10.27
N GLU A 312 37.55 -33.15 -11.14
CA GLU A 312 37.39 -33.09 -12.60
C GLU A 312 35.94 -33.39 -13.06
N ALA A 313 35.23 -34.28 -12.35
CA ALA A 313 33.83 -34.63 -12.61
C ALA A 313 32.81 -33.50 -12.29
N VAL A 314 33.21 -32.51 -11.48
CA VAL A 314 32.46 -31.26 -11.26
C VAL A 314 32.84 -30.26 -12.35
N GLU A 315 34.13 -30.02 -12.58
CA GLU A 315 34.61 -29.05 -13.57
C GLU A 315 34.12 -29.35 -14.99
N GLN A 316 34.05 -30.62 -15.38
CA GLN A 316 33.53 -31.04 -16.69
C GLN A 316 32.05 -30.66 -16.91
N ARG A 317 31.30 -30.27 -15.86
CA ARG A 317 29.94 -29.70 -15.97
C ARG A 317 29.93 -28.21 -16.29
N TRP A 318 31.04 -27.51 -16.11
CA TRP A 318 31.18 -26.07 -16.37
C TRP A 318 31.75 -25.83 -17.77
N GLU A 319 31.42 -24.69 -18.37
CA GLU A 319 32.03 -24.24 -19.63
C GLU A 319 33.52 -23.93 -19.46
N ALA A 320 34.28 -23.94 -20.56
CA ALA A 320 35.73 -23.72 -20.51
C ALA A 320 36.11 -22.37 -19.84
N GLU A 321 35.35 -21.31 -20.15
CA GLU A 321 35.52 -19.97 -19.56
C GLU A 321 35.14 -19.90 -18.06
N GLN A 322 34.29 -20.82 -17.59
CA GLN A 322 33.93 -20.91 -16.17
C GLN A 322 35.02 -21.63 -15.37
N ARG A 323 35.60 -22.72 -15.90
CA ARG A 323 36.71 -23.44 -15.24
C ARG A 323 37.93 -22.54 -15.03
N GLU A 324 38.29 -21.72 -16.02
CA GLU A 324 39.39 -20.74 -15.89
C GLU A 324 39.18 -19.68 -14.79
N ARG A 325 37.95 -19.53 -14.27
CA ARG A 325 37.60 -18.62 -13.16
C ARG A 325 37.37 -19.33 -11.82
N GLY A 326 37.30 -20.66 -11.81
CA GLY A 326 36.93 -21.43 -10.63
C GLY A 326 35.47 -21.22 -10.20
N GLY A 327 35.19 -21.58 -8.94
CA GLY A 327 33.86 -21.57 -8.36
C GLY A 327 33.81 -21.03 -6.94
N TYR A 328 32.60 -20.82 -6.46
CA TYR A 328 32.26 -20.57 -5.07
C TYR A 328 31.89 -21.89 -4.38
N LEU A 329 32.22 -21.98 -3.09
CA LEU A 329 31.89 -23.10 -2.22
C LEU A 329 31.58 -22.57 -0.80
N ARG A 330 30.50 -23.06 -0.19
CA ARG A 330 30.27 -22.97 1.27
C ARG A 330 30.25 -24.38 1.83
N ARG A 331 30.84 -24.60 3.00
CA ARG A 331 30.63 -25.84 3.78
C ARG A 331 29.32 -25.77 4.54
N LEU A 332 28.78 -26.94 4.84
CA LEU A 332 27.56 -27.14 5.61
C LEU A 332 27.82 -28.09 6.77
N THR A 333 27.12 -27.86 7.88
CA THR A 333 27.12 -28.70 9.07
C THR A 333 25.70 -29.08 9.48
N ASP A 334 25.59 -29.97 10.47
CA ASP A 334 24.36 -30.51 11.07
C ASP A 334 23.25 -30.92 10.07
N PHE A 335 23.63 -31.54 8.95
CA PHE A 335 22.65 -31.98 7.96
C PHE A 335 21.72 -33.08 8.49
N GLN A 336 20.43 -32.72 8.56
CA GLN A 336 19.32 -33.64 8.76
C GLN A 336 18.71 -33.99 7.40
N GLU A 337 18.74 -35.28 7.03
CA GLU A 337 17.90 -35.85 5.97
C GLU A 337 16.51 -36.06 6.57
N LEU A 338 15.44 -35.58 5.92
CA LEU A 338 14.08 -35.68 6.48
C LEU A 338 13.60 -37.14 6.44
N ASP A 339 12.99 -37.62 7.53
CA ASP A 339 12.39 -38.97 7.58
C ASP A 339 11.12 -39.04 6.69
N SER A 340 10.39 -37.92 6.57
CA SER A 340 9.26 -37.72 5.66
C SER A 340 9.46 -36.48 4.76
N PRO A 341 10.21 -36.58 3.64
CA PRO A 341 10.56 -35.44 2.79
C PRO A 341 9.37 -34.91 1.98
N PRO A 342 8.90 -33.65 2.16
CA PRO A 342 7.76 -33.10 1.44
C PRO A 342 7.97 -33.03 -0.08
N ALA A 343 6.92 -33.30 -0.84
CA ALA A 343 6.87 -33.07 -2.28
C ALA A 343 6.84 -31.57 -2.57
N VAL A 344 7.80 -31.11 -3.38
CA VAL A 344 8.01 -29.70 -3.74
C VAL A 344 6.81 -29.06 -4.43
N TYR A 345 5.98 -29.88 -5.05
CA TYR A 345 4.78 -29.48 -5.76
C TYR A 345 3.57 -29.90 -4.94
N ASP A 346 3.33 -31.20 -4.88
CA ASP A 346 2.15 -31.85 -4.30
C ASP A 346 1.89 -31.47 -2.82
N ASP A 347 2.93 -31.20 -2.01
CA ASP A 347 2.79 -30.78 -0.60
C ASP A 347 3.04 -29.27 -0.41
N PHE A 348 3.46 -28.51 -1.43
CA PHE A 348 3.97 -27.13 -1.27
C PHE A 348 3.67 -26.15 -2.44
N LEU A 349 4.30 -26.25 -3.62
CA LEU A 349 4.11 -25.26 -4.70
C LEU A 349 2.76 -25.36 -5.43
N ASP A 350 2.23 -26.57 -5.56
CA ASP A 350 0.92 -26.84 -6.18
C ASP A 350 -0.14 -27.09 -5.08
N ASN A 351 0.10 -26.61 -3.84
CA ASN A 351 -0.78 -26.78 -2.68
C ASN A 351 -1.64 -25.53 -2.50
N GLU A 352 -2.94 -25.65 -2.81
CA GLU A 352 -3.93 -24.56 -2.84
C GLU A 352 -3.96 -23.76 -1.52
N LEU A 353 -3.80 -24.43 -0.38
CA LEU A 353 -3.81 -23.83 0.97
C LEU A 353 -2.76 -22.71 1.16
N TYR A 354 -1.66 -22.75 0.41
CA TYR A 354 -0.62 -21.71 0.42
C TYR A 354 -0.56 -20.88 -0.87
N LYS A 355 -1.47 -21.09 -1.83
CA LYS A 355 -1.36 -20.54 -3.19
C LYS A 355 -1.41 -19.02 -3.24
N GLU A 356 -2.36 -18.41 -2.52
CA GLU A 356 -2.46 -16.95 -2.39
C GLU A 356 -1.25 -16.36 -1.67
N GLU A 357 -0.82 -16.98 -0.57
CA GLU A 357 0.33 -16.54 0.21
C GLU A 357 1.64 -16.66 -0.61
N LEU A 358 1.82 -17.75 -1.34
CA LEU A 358 2.95 -17.93 -2.26
C LEU A 358 2.93 -16.94 -3.43
N GLN A 359 1.75 -16.46 -3.84
CA GLN A 359 1.60 -15.40 -4.84
C GLN A 359 1.90 -14.01 -4.24
N ARG A 360 1.36 -13.69 -3.05
CA ARG A 360 1.69 -12.49 -2.28
C ARG A 360 3.20 -12.37 -2.04
N ILE A 361 3.83 -13.47 -1.65
CA ILE A 361 5.29 -13.59 -1.51
C ILE A 361 6.01 -13.38 -2.86
N ASN A 362 5.43 -13.76 -4.01
CA ASN A 362 6.02 -13.51 -5.34
C ASN A 362 5.96 -12.04 -5.74
N ASP A 363 4.86 -11.36 -5.41
CA ASP A 363 4.65 -9.93 -5.70
C ASP A 363 5.47 -9.03 -4.74
N GLU A 364 5.67 -9.43 -3.48
CA GLU A 364 6.51 -8.73 -2.49
C GLU A 364 8.01 -9.03 -2.64
N HIS A 365 8.40 -10.25 -3.02
CA HIS A 365 9.80 -10.70 -3.01
C HIS A 365 10.30 -11.24 -4.36
N SER A 366 11.27 -10.52 -4.95
CA SER A 366 11.93 -10.95 -6.20
C SER A 366 13.08 -11.94 -5.99
N GLY A 367 13.32 -12.81 -6.98
CA GLY A 367 14.50 -13.70 -7.01
C GLY A 367 14.29 -15.10 -6.41
N LEU A 368 13.05 -15.48 -6.13
CA LEU A 368 12.65 -16.77 -5.56
C LEU A 368 13.00 -17.98 -6.45
N PHE A 369 12.86 -19.18 -5.89
CA PHE A 369 13.11 -20.43 -6.61
C PHE A 369 11.94 -20.90 -7.50
N TYR A 370 10.77 -20.27 -7.39
CA TYR A 370 9.58 -20.45 -8.21
C TYR A 370 9.16 -19.10 -8.84
N ASP A 371 8.44 -19.14 -9.96
CA ASP A 371 7.87 -17.96 -10.61
C ASP A 371 6.38 -17.77 -10.25
N LYS A 372 5.77 -16.69 -10.72
CA LYS A 372 4.37 -16.32 -10.43
C LYS A 372 3.29 -17.33 -10.88
N ASN A 373 3.68 -18.44 -11.51
CA ASN A 373 2.78 -19.56 -11.84
C ASN A 373 3.15 -20.80 -11.00
N GLN A 374 3.83 -20.60 -9.86
CA GLN A 374 4.44 -21.60 -8.98
C GLN A 374 5.46 -22.56 -9.65
N ILE A 375 5.90 -22.29 -10.89
CA ILE A 375 6.86 -23.16 -11.60
C ILE A 375 8.29 -22.89 -11.12
N LEU A 376 9.04 -23.96 -10.81
CA LEU A 376 10.46 -23.89 -10.46
C LEU A 376 11.32 -23.19 -11.53
N VAL A 377 11.75 -21.95 -11.25
CA VAL A 377 12.56 -21.09 -12.15
C VAL A 377 13.78 -21.83 -12.68
N GLN A 378 13.97 -21.82 -14.00
CA GLN A 378 15.15 -22.43 -14.63
C GLN A 378 16.35 -21.47 -14.59
N GLY A 379 17.44 -21.91 -13.96
CA GLY A 379 18.72 -21.20 -13.91
C GLY A 379 19.16 -20.80 -12.50
N THR A 380 18.22 -20.59 -11.58
CA THR A 380 18.53 -20.39 -10.15
C THR A 380 18.96 -21.71 -9.50
N TYR A 381 20.03 -21.66 -8.70
CA TYR A 381 20.59 -22.80 -7.96
C TYR A 381 20.48 -22.63 -6.44
N PHE A 382 20.68 -21.40 -5.96
CA PHE A 382 20.62 -21.02 -4.56
C PHE A 382 19.93 -19.67 -4.46
N THR A 383 18.89 -19.57 -3.65
CA THR A 383 18.04 -18.37 -3.49
C THR A 383 17.74 -18.12 -2.03
N ALA A 384 17.50 -16.87 -1.66
CA ALA A 384 16.95 -16.54 -0.35
C ALA A 384 15.54 -17.15 -0.19
N CYS A 385 15.14 -17.35 1.06
CA CYS A 385 13.79 -17.68 1.48
C CYS A 385 13.36 -16.56 2.44
N PRO A 386 12.46 -15.64 2.03
CA PRO A 386 11.90 -14.63 2.92
C PRO A 386 11.19 -15.28 4.10
N ASP A 387 11.08 -14.57 5.22
CA ASP A 387 10.56 -15.16 6.47
C ASP A 387 9.14 -15.76 6.32
N PRO A 388 8.16 -15.14 5.63
CA PRO A 388 6.85 -15.78 5.38
C PRO A 388 6.95 -17.07 4.54
N LEU A 389 7.92 -17.14 3.62
CA LEU A 389 8.18 -18.36 2.85
C LEU A 389 8.83 -19.44 3.71
N ALA A 390 9.65 -19.06 4.70
CA ALA A 390 10.20 -19.98 5.68
C ALA A 390 9.12 -20.45 6.69
N GLU A 391 8.13 -19.62 7.00
CA GLU A 391 6.96 -20.01 7.80
C GLU A 391 6.11 -21.06 7.08
N VAL A 392 5.79 -20.88 5.79
CA VAL A 392 5.14 -21.93 4.97
C VAL A 392 6.00 -23.20 4.92
N LEU A 393 7.32 -23.09 4.74
CA LEU A 393 8.22 -24.25 4.76
C LEU A 393 8.30 -24.95 6.14
N ALA A 394 8.00 -24.25 7.23
CA ALA A 394 7.89 -24.85 8.56
C ALA A 394 6.55 -25.58 8.74
N ASP A 395 5.45 -25.04 8.22
CA ASP A 395 4.11 -25.62 8.35
C ASP A 395 3.98 -26.95 7.57
N ILE A 396 4.47 -27.01 6.33
CA ILE A 396 4.49 -28.26 5.52
C ILE A 396 5.34 -29.39 6.14
N SER A 397 6.19 -29.10 7.14
CA SER A 397 7.03 -30.11 7.76
C SER A 397 7.41 -29.76 9.19
N SER A 398 6.76 -30.43 10.14
CA SER A 398 7.15 -30.39 11.56
C SER A 398 8.63 -30.72 11.83
N GLU A 399 9.30 -31.48 10.95
CA GLU A 399 10.76 -31.72 11.01
C GLU A 399 11.57 -30.44 10.68
N LEU A 400 11.15 -29.67 9.68
CA LEU A 400 11.72 -28.35 9.38
C LEU A 400 11.40 -27.34 10.48
N ALA A 401 10.17 -27.30 11.00
CA ALA A 401 9.80 -26.43 12.11
C ALA A 401 10.56 -26.74 13.42
N GLU A 402 10.88 -28.01 13.71
CA GLU A 402 11.75 -28.36 14.84
C GLU A 402 13.21 -27.93 14.57
N TYR A 403 13.73 -28.18 13.36
CA TYR A 403 15.10 -27.80 12.99
C TYR A 403 15.34 -26.29 12.97
N PHE A 404 14.40 -25.51 12.46
CA PHE A 404 14.47 -24.04 12.40
C PHE A 404 14.55 -23.45 13.81
N ARG A 405 13.65 -23.87 14.72
CA ARG A 405 13.66 -23.45 16.13
C ARG A 405 14.90 -23.93 16.88
N ALA A 406 15.43 -25.10 16.56
CA ALA A 406 16.69 -25.60 17.14
C ALA A 406 17.91 -24.74 16.74
N HIS A 407 17.83 -24.00 15.64
CA HIS A 407 18.92 -23.17 15.10
C HIS A 407 18.69 -21.65 15.22
N GLY A 408 17.56 -21.21 15.79
CA GLY A 408 17.32 -19.80 16.14
C GLY A 408 16.29 -19.06 15.27
N PHE A 409 15.64 -19.73 14.31
CA PHE A 409 14.49 -19.18 13.58
C PHE A 409 13.20 -19.63 14.28
N GLU A 410 12.43 -18.70 14.84
CA GLU A 410 11.10 -18.98 15.41
C GLU A 410 10.01 -18.56 14.40
N PRO A 411 9.34 -19.51 13.71
CA PRO A 411 8.24 -19.19 12.81
C PRO A 411 7.08 -18.56 13.59
N HIS A 412 6.50 -17.47 13.10
CA HIS A 412 5.21 -17.01 13.58
C HIS A 412 4.10 -17.98 13.11
N ASN A 413 3.03 -18.07 13.91
CA ASN A 413 2.00 -19.09 13.72
C ASN A 413 0.64 -18.39 13.51
N PRO A 414 0.24 -18.07 12.26
CA PRO A 414 -0.95 -17.29 11.98
C PRO A 414 -2.26 -18.08 12.25
N PRO A 415 -3.33 -17.42 12.73
CA PRO A 415 -4.71 -17.92 12.67
C PRO A 415 -5.45 -17.46 11.39
N GLN A 416 -6.57 -18.10 11.06
CA GLN A 416 -7.23 -18.05 9.73
C GLN A 416 -8.69 -17.51 9.77
N ILE A 417 -9.00 -16.59 8.82
CA ILE A 417 -10.30 -16.26 8.14
C ILE A 417 -11.46 -15.52 8.93
N PHE A 418 -12.58 -15.17 8.27
CA PHE A 418 -13.58 -14.08 8.49
C PHE A 418 -15.07 -14.51 8.17
N GLN A 419 -16.04 -14.60 9.11
CA GLN A 419 -17.32 -15.35 8.81
C GLN A 419 -18.78 -14.75 8.96
N ILE A 420 -19.72 -15.30 8.15
CA ILE A 420 -20.78 -14.66 7.31
C ILE A 420 -22.05 -15.70 7.02
N PRO A 421 -23.46 -15.48 7.11
CA PRO A 421 -24.52 -15.80 6.06
C PRO A 421 -25.83 -14.85 6.00
N LEU A 422 -27.07 -15.35 5.74
CA LEU A 422 -28.35 -14.59 5.44
C LEU A 422 -29.18 -13.96 6.60
N SER A 423 -30.02 -12.96 6.27
CA SER A 423 -31.30 -12.67 6.99
C SER A 423 -32.45 -12.10 6.11
N ASP A 424 -33.69 -12.22 6.61
CA ASP A 424 -35.02 -12.08 5.96
C ASP A 424 -35.40 -10.69 5.38
N THR A 425 -34.44 -9.84 5.05
CA THR A 425 -34.64 -8.43 4.63
C THR A 425 -34.26 -8.12 3.19
N HIS A 426 -33.60 -9.05 2.51
CA HIS A 426 -33.15 -8.91 1.12
C HIS A 426 -34.04 -9.73 0.20
N SER A 427 -34.23 -9.27 -1.04
CA SER A 427 -35.05 -9.94 -2.04
C SER A 427 -34.36 -11.23 -2.52
N MET A 428 -35.14 -12.15 -3.11
CA MET A 428 -34.58 -13.35 -3.75
C MET A 428 -33.60 -12.97 -4.90
N ARG A 429 -33.78 -11.77 -5.48
CA ARG A 429 -32.92 -11.20 -6.50
C ARG A 429 -31.56 -10.73 -5.95
N ASP A 430 -31.51 -10.08 -4.79
CA ASP A 430 -30.23 -9.63 -4.20
C ASP A 430 -29.30 -10.82 -3.91
N ASN A 431 -29.88 -11.91 -3.38
CA ASN A 431 -29.16 -13.17 -3.19
C ASN A 431 -28.73 -13.80 -4.53
N PHE A 432 -29.61 -13.82 -5.54
CA PHE A 432 -29.27 -14.32 -6.88
C PHE A 432 -28.15 -13.51 -7.53
N GLU A 433 -28.15 -12.19 -7.36
CA GLU A 433 -27.08 -11.34 -7.88
C GLU A 433 -25.75 -11.61 -7.16
N GLN A 434 -25.77 -11.86 -5.83
CA GLN A 434 -24.59 -12.22 -5.03
C GLN A 434 -24.04 -13.64 -5.24
N THR A 435 -24.86 -14.65 -5.55
CA THR A 435 -24.38 -16.05 -5.62
C THR A 435 -24.43 -16.69 -7.02
N VAL A 436 -25.18 -16.11 -7.96
CA VAL A 436 -25.39 -16.65 -9.31
C VAL A 436 -24.92 -15.70 -10.42
N THR A 437 -24.87 -14.38 -10.19
CA THR A 437 -24.33 -13.42 -11.19
C THR A 437 -22.90 -12.95 -10.89
N GLN A 438 -22.51 -12.98 -9.62
CA GLN A 438 -21.11 -12.93 -9.20
C GLN A 438 -20.57 -14.36 -9.27
N ASP A 439 -19.90 -14.68 -10.37
CA ASP A 439 -19.27 -15.98 -10.61
C ASP A 439 -18.15 -16.21 -9.58
N VAL A 440 -18.22 -17.30 -8.82
CA VAL A 440 -17.24 -17.66 -7.78
C VAL A 440 -16.08 -18.43 -8.41
N SER A 441 -14.84 -18.18 -7.97
CA SER A 441 -13.70 -18.96 -8.45
C SER A 441 -13.76 -20.38 -7.94
N ILE A 442 -13.50 -21.34 -8.82
CA ILE A 442 -13.45 -22.76 -8.44
C ILE A 442 -12.40 -22.99 -7.34
N THR A 443 -11.24 -22.32 -7.42
CA THR A 443 -10.15 -22.46 -6.44
C THR A 443 -10.44 -21.82 -5.08
N GLU A 444 -11.45 -20.94 -4.98
CA GLU A 444 -11.89 -20.38 -3.68
C GLU A 444 -12.72 -21.39 -2.87
N ILE A 445 -13.23 -22.46 -3.51
CA ILE A 445 -14.18 -23.40 -2.90
C ILE A 445 -13.85 -24.89 -3.09
N GLU A 446 -12.89 -25.26 -3.96
CA GLU A 446 -12.53 -26.65 -4.28
C GLU A 446 -12.12 -27.50 -3.06
N ASP A 447 -11.36 -26.95 -2.12
CA ASP A 447 -10.99 -27.69 -0.90
C ASP A 447 -12.18 -27.86 0.07
N LEU A 448 -13.21 -27.05 -0.07
CA LEU A 448 -14.34 -26.91 0.85
C LEU A 448 -15.50 -27.86 0.49
N VAL A 449 -15.57 -28.31 -0.77
CA VAL A 449 -16.59 -29.20 -1.32
C VAL A 449 -15.97 -30.46 -1.95
N GLU A 450 -16.63 -31.62 -1.88
CA GLU A 450 -16.20 -32.90 -2.48
C GLU A 450 -16.53 -33.02 -4.00
N THR A 451 -17.01 -31.94 -4.64
CA THR A 451 -17.52 -31.93 -6.02
C THR A 451 -16.50 -31.35 -7.03
N GLU A 452 -16.09 -32.13 -8.04
CA GLU A 452 -15.22 -31.68 -9.15
C GLU A 452 -16.02 -30.88 -10.22
N PHE A 453 -15.41 -29.83 -10.81
CA PHE A 453 -16.05 -28.95 -11.81
C PHE A 453 -15.28 -28.83 -13.14
N ASP A 454 -16.00 -28.78 -14.27
CA ASP A 454 -15.46 -28.76 -15.65
C ASP A 454 -15.26 -27.34 -16.24
N ARG A 455 -15.17 -26.28 -15.41
CA ARG A 455 -15.10 -24.86 -15.82
C ARG A 455 -13.93 -24.12 -15.14
N GLU A 456 -13.86 -22.79 -15.23
CA GLU A 456 -12.90 -21.95 -14.47
C GLU A 456 -13.57 -21.16 -13.33
N THR A 457 -14.88 -20.91 -13.43
CA THR A 457 -15.74 -20.37 -12.36
C THR A 457 -17.03 -21.17 -12.26
N VAL A 458 -17.71 -21.12 -11.11
CA VAL A 458 -18.99 -21.80 -10.86
C VAL A 458 -20.01 -20.87 -10.22
N ARG A 459 -21.29 -21.27 -10.35
CA ARG A 459 -22.44 -20.58 -9.77
C ARG A 459 -23.04 -21.47 -8.69
N VAL A 460 -23.24 -20.88 -7.52
CA VAL A 460 -23.60 -21.58 -6.28
C VAL A 460 -24.87 -20.99 -5.69
N TRP A 461 -25.67 -21.83 -5.04
CA TRP A 461 -26.81 -21.39 -4.23
C TRP A 461 -26.79 -22.11 -2.90
N ALA A 462 -27.10 -21.41 -1.81
CA ALA A 462 -26.92 -21.92 -0.45
C ALA A 462 -28.23 -21.92 0.36
N SER A 463 -28.45 -22.95 1.19
CA SER A 463 -29.67 -23.15 1.99
C SER A 463 -29.39 -23.56 3.43
N GLY A 464 -30.23 -23.06 4.35
CA GLY A 464 -30.18 -23.40 5.78
C GLY A 464 -31.08 -24.56 6.20
N GLU A 465 -32.07 -24.95 5.39
CA GLU A 465 -32.96 -26.10 5.66
C GLU A 465 -32.60 -27.31 4.78
N GLU A 466 -32.77 -28.50 5.35
CA GLU A 466 -32.48 -29.81 4.72
C GLU A 466 -33.49 -30.09 3.58
N SER A 467 -33.10 -29.77 2.34
CA SER A 467 -33.95 -29.97 1.17
C SER A 467 -33.71 -31.34 0.53
N GLU A 468 -34.73 -32.20 0.47
CA GLU A 468 -34.64 -33.54 -0.12
C GLU A 468 -34.57 -33.52 -1.68
N SER A 469 -33.91 -32.53 -2.33
CA SER A 469 -34.30 -32.09 -3.68
C SER A 469 -33.25 -31.65 -4.71
N GLU A 470 -32.08 -32.28 -4.75
CA GLU A 470 -30.91 -31.63 -5.36
C GLU A 470 -30.08 -32.56 -6.29
N GLU A 471 -30.72 -33.51 -6.97
CA GLU A 471 -30.01 -34.40 -7.92
C GLU A 471 -29.64 -33.68 -9.24
N PRO A 472 -28.45 -33.93 -9.82
CA PRO A 472 -28.04 -33.40 -11.12
C PRO A 472 -29.08 -33.59 -12.24
N GLY A 473 -29.46 -32.50 -12.89
CA GLY A 473 -30.45 -32.47 -13.96
C GLY A 473 -31.90 -32.17 -13.55
N ASP A 474 -32.20 -31.99 -12.24
CA ASP A 474 -33.45 -31.32 -11.84
C ASP A 474 -33.40 -29.83 -12.31
N LEU A 475 -34.56 -29.27 -12.69
CA LEU A 475 -34.69 -27.87 -13.11
C LEU A 475 -35.25 -27.04 -11.93
N LEU A 476 -34.50 -26.05 -11.50
CA LEU A 476 -34.94 -25.08 -10.49
C LEU A 476 -35.66 -23.93 -11.18
N LEU A 477 -36.75 -23.46 -10.56
CA LEU A 477 -37.49 -22.29 -11.00
C LEU A 477 -37.57 -21.28 -9.85
N PHE A 478 -37.08 -20.07 -10.11
CA PHE A 478 -37.10 -18.94 -9.21
C PHE A 478 -38.16 -17.96 -9.71
N GLY A 479 -39.10 -17.59 -8.86
CA GLY A 479 -40.19 -16.67 -9.20
C GLY A 479 -40.36 -15.64 -8.10
N ASP A 480 -40.48 -14.37 -8.49
CA ASP A 480 -40.72 -13.27 -7.55
C ASP A 480 -42.21 -13.21 -7.17
N ARG A 481 -42.47 -13.18 -5.87
CA ARG A 481 -43.80 -13.18 -5.27
C ARG A 481 -44.58 -11.89 -5.54
N ASP A 482 -43.88 -10.76 -5.73
CA ASP A 482 -44.50 -9.47 -6.00
C ASP A 482 -44.61 -9.14 -7.50
N ALA A 483 -44.05 -9.98 -8.39
CA ALA A 483 -43.95 -9.69 -9.84
C ALA A 483 -45.05 -10.33 -10.73
N GLU A 484 -45.69 -11.42 -10.28
CA GLU A 484 -46.71 -12.25 -10.99
C GLU A 484 -46.34 -12.84 -12.37
N GLU A 485 -45.38 -12.29 -13.13
CA GLU A 485 -45.09 -12.66 -14.54
C GLU A 485 -43.64 -13.12 -14.83
N TYR A 486 -42.69 -13.00 -13.88
CA TYR A 486 -41.26 -13.31 -14.10
C TYR A 486 -40.79 -14.62 -13.47
N PHE A 487 -40.12 -15.45 -14.27
CA PHE A 487 -39.55 -16.73 -13.86
C PHE A 487 -38.14 -16.91 -14.44
N ILE A 488 -37.17 -17.24 -13.58
CA ILE A 488 -35.80 -17.63 -13.98
C ILE A 488 -35.67 -19.14 -13.79
N GLY A 489 -35.11 -19.83 -14.77
CA GLY A 489 -34.79 -21.25 -14.69
C GLY A 489 -33.29 -21.49 -14.62
N ALA A 490 -32.86 -22.41 -13.75
CA ALA A 490 -31.48 -22.89 -13.74
C ALA A 490 -31.43 -24.42 -13.59
N THR A 491 -30.55 -25.08 -14.35
CA THR A 491 -30.32 -26.53 -14.24
C THR A 491 -29.34 -26.85 -13.13
N VAL A 492 -29.67 -27.82 -12.27
CA VAL A 492 -28.78 -28.31 -11.21
C VAL A 492 -27.65 -29.13 -11.84
N GLY A 493 -26.40 -28.67 -11.68
CA GLY A 493 -25.20 -29.47 -11.97
C GLY A 493 -24.91 -30.49 -10.86
N GLY A 494 -25.19 -30.14 -9.60
CA GLY A 494 -25.10 -31.03 -8.44
C GLY A 494 -25.38 -30.32 -7.11
N SER A 495 -25.15 -30.99 -5.98
CA SER A 495 -25.28 -30.39 -4.65
C SER A 495 -24.47 -31.13 -3.58
N GLU A 496 -24.31 -30.48 -2.43
CA GLU A 496 -23.54 -31.00 -1.31
C GLU A 496 -24.02 -30.48 0.05
N GLN A 497 -23.82 -31.28 1.11
CA GLN A 497 -24.12 -30.90 2.50
C GLN A 497 -22.82 -30.63 3.26
N LEU A 498 -22.65 -29.40 3.76
CA LEU A 498 -21.49 -29.00 4.55
C LEU A 498 -21.66 -29.29 6.05
N SER A 499 -20.53 -29.52 6.73
CA SER A 499 -20.47 -29.53 8.19
C SER A 499 -20.59 -28.11 8.75
N GLU A 500 -20.86 -27.96 10.05
CA GLU A 500 -21.02 -26.64 10.69
C GLU A 500 -19.71 -25.82 10.69
N ASP A 501 -18.56 -26.50 10.74
CA ASP A 501 -17.25 -25.88 10.61
C ASP A 501 -16.91 -25.57 9.12
N ARG A 502 -17.22 -26.46 8.17
CA ARG A 502 -17.04 -26.17 6.72
C ARG A 502 -18.01 -25.13 6.17
N THR A 503 -19.20 -25.02 6.75
CA THR A 503 -20.12 -23.91 6.45
C THR A 503 -19.48 -22.58 6.83
N ARG A 504 -18.66 -22.57 7.90
CA ARG A 504 -17.82 -21.42 8.25
C ARG A 504 -16.79 -21.20 7.14
N GLU A 505 -15.90 -22.17 6.91
CA GLU A 505 -14.82 -22.10 5.92
C GLU A 505 -15.30 -21.73 4.49
N PHE A 506 -16.54 -22.09 4.10
CA PHE A 506 -17.15 -21.70 2.81
C PHE A 506 -17.50 -20.22 2.72
N CYS A 507 -18.43 -19.69 3.53
CA CYS A 507 -18.76 -18.27 3.41
C CYS A 507 -17.67 -17.37 3.97
N ASP A 508 -16.67 -17.92 4.65
CA ASP A 508 -15.37 -17.30 4.98
C ASP A 508 -14.69 -16.80 3.68
N ALA A 509 -14.63 -17.68 2.67
CA ALA A 509 -14.05 -17.36 1.37
C ALA A 509 -14.96 -16.46 0.50
N VAL A 510 -16.30 -16.51 0.65
CA VAL A 510 -17.24 -15.87 -0.31
C VAL A 510 -18.17 -14.73 0.18
N GLY A 511 -18.40 -14.43 1.47
CA GLY A 511 -18.66 -13.01 1.87
C GLY A 511 -19.98 -12.36 2.43
N TRP A 512 -20.95 -12.96 3.17
CA TRP A 512 -22.22 -12.27 3.69
C TRP A 512 -22.73 -12.82 5.08
N ASP A 513 -23.23 -12.10 6.16
CA ASP A 513 -23.14 -12.13 7.73
C ASP A 513 -23.57 -13.24 8.83
N TYR A 514 -22.61 -13.86 9.64
CA TYR A 514 -22.61 -14.77 10.88
C TYR A 514 -22.62 -16.39 10.97
N SER A 515 -22.12 -17.22 10.03
CA SER A 515 -22.01 -18.73 9.96
C SER A 515 -23.17 -19.76 9.98
N GLU A 516 -24.17 -19.74 10.86
CA GLU A 516 -24.95 -20.99 11.14
C GLU A 516 -26.07 -21.36 10.12
N ARG A 517 -26.19 -20.68 8.97
CA ARG A 517 -27.42 -20.68 8.12
C ARG A 517 -27.30 -21.25 6.70
N TYR A 518 -26.20 -21.90 6.30
CA TYR A 518 -26.02 -22.46 4.94
C TYR A 518 -25.43 -23.88 4.92
N ARG A 519 -26.17 -24.87 5.43
CA ARG A 519 -25.64 -26.25 5.50
C ARG A 519 -25.71 -27.04 4.19
N TYR A 520 -26.28 -26.47 3.12
CA TYR A 520 -26.42 -27.13 1.81
C TYR A 520 -26.04 -26.16 0.70
N LEU A 521 -25.26 -26.63 -0.27
CA LEU A 521 -24.84 -25.91 -1.48
C LEU A 521 -25.36 -26.62 -2.73
N ILE A 522 -25.76 -25.86 -3.75
CA ILE A 522 -26.29 -26.35 -5.02
C ILE A 522 -25.55 -25.65 -6.16
N TYR A 523 -25.06 -26.41 -7.14
CA TYR A 523 -24.28 -25.92 -8.28
C TYR A 523 -25.17 -25.74 -9.51
N LEU A 524 -25.03 -24.64 -10.25
CA LEU A 524 -25.91 -24.26 -11.37
C LEU A 524 -25.15 -24.18 -12.70
N ASP A 525 -25.61 -24.95 -13.70
CA ASP A 525 -24.87 -25.19 -14.95
C ASP A 525 -25.22 -24.20 -16.09
N GLU A 526 -26.52 -24.05 -16.38
CA GLU A 526 -27.06 -23.10 -17.36
C GLU A 526 -28.25 -22.35 -16.74
N VAL A 527 -28.36 -21.06 -17.05
CA VAL A 527 -29.35 -20.13 -16.49
C VAL A 527 -30.08 -19.42 -17.63
N TYR A 528 -31.41 -19.38 -17.53
CA TYR A 528 -32.29 -18.87 -18.58
C TYR A 528 -33.46 -18.05 -18.02
N GLU A 529 -33.93 -17.07 -18.78
CA GLU A 529 -35.12 -16.26 -18.48
C GLU A 529 -36.35 -16.86 -19.21
N ILE A 530 -37.40 -17.23 -18.46
CA ILE A 530 -38.54 -18.02 -18.96
C ILE A 530 -39.81 -17.16 -18.99
N GLU A 531 -40.34 -16.90 -20.20
CA GLU A 531 -41.66 -16.29 -20.37
C GLU A 531 -42.79 -17.34 -20.16
N LEU A 532 -43.51 -17.28 -19.03
CA LEU A 532 -44.64 -18.17 -18.71
C LEU A 532 -45.79 -17.42 -18.04
N ASP A 533 -47.03 -17.83 -18.35
CA ASP A 533 -48.25 -17.28 -17.73
C ASP A 533 -48.42 -17.83 -16.30
N GLY A 534 -48.58 -16.93 -15.32
CA GLY A 534 -48.66 -17.28 -13.90
C GLY A 534 -49.87 -18.14 -13.52
N GLU A 535 -51.08 -17.89 -14.04
CA GLU A 535 -52.25 -18.75 -13.75
C GLU A 535 -52.02 -20.16 -14.31
N TYR A 536 -51.45 -20.27 -15.52
CA TYR A 536 -51.15 -21.55 -16.14
C TYR A 536 -50.03 -22.33 -15.40
N PHE A 537 -49.00 -21.63 -14.92
CA PHE A 537 -47.92 -22.23 -14.12
C PHE A 537 -48.45 -22.85 -12.82
N TRP A 538 -49.29 -22.13 -12.06
CA TRP A 538 -49.86 -22.67 -10.83
C TRP A 538 -50.86 -23.82 -11.07
N GLU A 539 -51.62 -23.81 -12.17
CA GLU A 539 -52.47 -24.96 -12.56
C GLU A 539 -51.63 -26.20 -12.93
N LEU A 540 -50.45 -26.02 -13.53
CA LEU A 540 -49.51 -27.09 -13.87
C LEU A 540 -48.88 -27.78 -12.63
N MET A 541 -48.72 -27.03 -11.53
CA MET A 541 -48.01 -27.46 -10.31
C MET A 541 -48.88 -28.17 -9.26
N GLU A 542 -50.20 -28.28 -9.47
CA GLU A 542 -51.18 -28.88 -8.53
C GLU A 542 -51.12 -28.34 -7.08
N TYR A 543 -50.69 -27.08 -6.87
CA TYR A 543 -50.49 -26.48 -5.55
C TYR A 543 -51.67 -25.60 -5.09
N ASP A 544 -52.40 -26.04 -4.06
CA ASP A 544 -53.61 -25.37 -3.53
C ASP A 544 -53.25 -24.32 -2.44
N GLY A 545 -52.31 -23.41 -2.75
CA GLY A 545 -51.92 -22.26 -1.91
C GLY A 545 -50.43 -21.91 -1.90
N PHE A 546 -50.11 -20.62 -1.73
CA PHE A 546 -48.74 -20.09 -1.69
C PHE A 546 -47.88 -20.70 -0.56
N PRO A 547 -46.66 -21.19 -0.86
CA PRO A 547 -45.60 -21.33 0.13
C PRO A 547 -45.07 -19.95 0.59
N TYR A 548 -44.21 -19.95 1.60
CA TYR A 548 -43.46 -18.75 2.02
C TYR A 548 -42.31 -18.47 1.03
N ASP A 549 -41.71 -17.28 1.15
CA ASP A 549 -40.72 -16.71 0.23
C ASP A 549 -39.53 -17.66 0.01
N GLY A 550 -39.60 -18.48 -1.06
CA GLY A 550 -38.64 -19.54 -1.29
C GLY A 550 -39.03 -20.53 -2.39
N PHE A 551 -37.98 -21.23 -2.83
CA PHE A 551 -37.91 -22.40 -3.72
C PHE A 551 -39.17 -23.26 -3.88
N SER A 552 -39.47 -23.66 -5.13
CA SER A 552 -40.54 -24.63 -5.45
C SER A 552 -40.09 -25.70 -6.45
N ARG A 553 -40.11 -26.96 -6.02
CA ARG A 553 -39.54 -28.11 -6.78
C ARG A 553 -40.51 -28.74 -7.79
N ILE A 554 -40.04 -28.97 -9.01
CA ILE A 554 -40.64 -29.93 -9.96
C ILE A 554 -39.99 -31.30 -9.76
N TYR A 555 -40.79 -32.36 -9.56
CA TYR A 555 -40.29 -33.74 -9.44
C TYR A 555 -40.53 -34.52 -10.75
N PRO A 556 -39.51 -34.95 -11.51
CA PRO A 556 -39.69 -35.91 -12.62
C PRO A 556 -40.43 -37.18 -12.18
N ASP A 557 -40.20 -37.62 -10.93
CA ASP A 557 -40.76 -38.84 -10.34
C ASP A 557 -42.11 -38.66 -9.60
N ARG A 558 -42.69 -37.45 -9.55
CA ARG A 558 -44.14 -37.26 -9.30
C ARG A 558 -44.88 -36.90 -10.59
N VAL A 559 -44.21 -36.18 -11.50
CA VAL A 559 -44.58 -36.04 -12.92
C VAL A 559 -44.82 -37.42 -13.56
N LYS A 560 -44.19 -38.49 -13.06
CA LYS A 560 -44.45 -39.91 -13.38
C LYS A 560 -45.92 -40.38 -13.30
N GLU A 561 -46.84 -39.73 -12.56
CA GLU A 561 -48.26 -40.13 -12.56
C GLU A 561 -49.23 -39.19 -13.33
N ASN A 562 -48.86 -37.95 -13.67
CA ASN A 562 -49.73 -37.03 -14.46
C ASN A 562 -49.07 -36.45 -15.73
N LEU A 563 -47.96 -35.71 -15.62
CA LEU A 563 -47.31 -35.06 -16.80
C LEU A 563 -46.67 -36.06 -17.78
N ILE A 564 -45.95 -37.07 -17.27
CA ILE A 564 -45.45 -38.19 -18.09
C ILE A 564 -46.60 -39.13 -18.51
N ALA A 565 -47.70 -39.17 -17.75
CA ALA A 565 -48.82 -40.09 -18.03
C ALA A 565 -49.65 -39.70 -19.27
N ASN A 566 -49.72 -38.41 -19.62
CA ASN A 566 -50.31 -37.96 -20.90
C ASN A 566 -49.29 -37.76 -22.04
N ASN A 567 -47.98 -37.72 -21.73
CA ASN A 567 -46.91 -38.00 -22.69
C ASN A 567 -46.85 -37.00 -23.89
N ASP A 568 -47.18 -35.72 -23.67
CA ASP A 568 -47.05 -34.69 -24.72
C ASP A 568 -45.60 -34.13 -24.80
N TYR A 569 -44.95 -33.80 -23.68
CA TYR A 569 -43.61 -33.18 -23.66
C TYR A 569 -42.42 -34.16 -23.59
N GLY A 570 -42.50 -35.24 -22.80
CA GLY A 570 -41.57 -36.37 -22.87
C GLY A 570 -40.16 -36.23 -22.26
N SER A 571 -39.52 -35.06 -22.29
CA SER A 571 -38.27 -34.73 -21.55
C SER A 571 -38.22 -33.25 -21.14
N VAL A 572 -37.23 -32.86 -20.33
CA VAL A 572 -37.02 -31.45 -19.90
C VAL A 572 -36.62 -30.58 -21.09
N ASP A 573 -35.67 -31.04 -21.91
CA ASP A 573 -35.24 -30.37 -23.15
C ASP A 573 -36.43 -30.09 -24.10
N ALA A 574 -37.35 -31.04 -24.26
CA ALA A 574 -38.55 -30.88 -25.10
C ALA A 574 -39.67 -30.04 -24.44
N PHE A 575 -39.55 -29.69 -23.16
CA PHE A 575 -40.35 -28.64 -22.52
C PHE A 575 -39.68 -27.27 -22.78
N LEU A 576 -38.37 -27.16 -22.56
CA LEU A 576 -37.58 -25.95 -22.82
C LEU A 576 -37.53 -25.52 -24.30
N GLU A 577 -37.71 -26.44 -25.26
CA GLU A 577 -37.84 -26.10 -26.70
C GLU A 577 -39.23 -25.50 -27.07
N GLU A 578 -40.26 -25.59 -26.22
CA GLU A 578 -41.64 -25.16 -26.55
C GLU A 578 -42.11 -23.89 -25.80
N ILE A 579 -41.50 -23.58 -24.65
CA ILE A 579 -41.54 -22.25 -24.02
C ILE A 579 -40.40 -21.37 -24.56
N SER A 580 -40.64 -20.06 -24.70
CA SER A 580 -39.61 -19.13 -25.22
C SER A 580 -38.63 -18.74 -24.13
N VAL A 581 -37.33 -18.78 -24.42
CA VAL A 581 -36.27 -18.62 -23.42
C VAL A 581 -35.11 -17.76 -23.93
N SER A 582 -34.59 -16.88 -23.09
CA SER A 582 -33.38 -16.07 -23.32
C SER A 582 -32.20 -16.63 -22.51
N GLN A 583 -31.01 -16.75 -23.13
CA GLN A 583 -29.77 -17.15 -22.45
C GLN A 583 -28.84 -15.93 -22.31
N LEU A 584 -28.26 -15.71 -21.12
CA LEU A 584 -27.73 -14.39 -20.73
C LEU A 584 -26.21 -14.18 -20.85
N TYR A 585 -25.36 -15.21 -20.89
CA TYR A 585 -23.89 -15.08 -20.91
C TYR A 585 -23.19 -16.21 -21.69
N PRO A 586 -21.94 -16.04 -22.24
CA PRO A 586 -21.10 -14.81 -22.38
C PRO A 586 -20.64 -14.47 -23.84
N VAL A 587 -20.29 -13.20 -24.19
CA VAL A 587 -19.96 -12.74 -25.60
C VAL A 587 -18.96 -11.53 -25.71
N ASP A 588 -18.33 -11.34 -26.90
CA ASP A 588 -17.22 -10.42 -27.35
C ASP A 588 -17.53 -8.93 -27.79
N GLN A 589 -16.50 -8.13 -28.21
CA GLN A 589 -16.47 -6.66 -28.55
C GLN A 589 -16.04 -6.28 -30.02
N ASN A 590 -16.31 -5.04 -30.55
CA ASN A 590 -15.52 -4.20 -31.57
C ASN A 590 -16.23 -2.94 -32.23
N ASP A 591 -15.45 -1.91 -32.69
CA ASP A 591 -15.62 -0.86 -33.80
C ASP A 591 -16.40 0.53 -33.68
N GLU A 592 -16.27 1.42 -34.73
CA GLU A 592 -16.30 2.95 -34.78
C GLU A 592 -17.47 3.73 -35.54
N GLY A 593 -17.55 5.11 -35.51
CA GLY A 593 -18.58 6.07 -36.13
C GLY A 593 -18.08 7.08 -37.25
N PRO A 594 -18.48 8.40 -37.47
CA PRO A 594 -19.62 9.34 -37.10
C PRO A 594 -20.12 10.34 -38.26
N GLY A 595 -20.83 11.51 -38.03
CA GLY A 595 -21.18 12.57 -39.07
C GLY A 595 -22.04 13.87 -38.71
N GLU A 596 -22.13 14.94 -39.57
CA GLU A 596 -22.53 16.38 -39.30
C GLU A 596 -23.93 16.98 -39.81
N GLY A 597 -24.58 17.97 -39.10
CA GLY A 597 -24.82 19.39 -39.57
C GLY A 597 -26.21 20.14 -39.80
N ASP A 598 -26.54 21.18 -38.98
CA ASP A 598 -26.85 22.64 -39.30
C ASP A 598 -28.27 23.26 -39.66
N ASP A 599 -28.84 24.21 -38.83
CA ASP A 599 -29.49 25.54 -39.18
C ASP A 599 -29.79 26.46 -37.91
N ASP A 600 -30.52 27.60 -38.00
CA ASP A 600 -30.52 28.77 -37.04
C ASP A 600 -31.89 29.29 -36.46
N LEU A 601 -32.07 29.43 -35.11
CA LEU A 601 -33.29 29.95 -34.42
C LEU A 601 -33.06 30.79 -33.11
N ASP A 602 -34.12 31.42 -32.54
CA ASP A 602 -34.02 32.44 -31.46
C ASP A 602 -34.52 31.95 -30.05
N PRO A 603 -33.68 31.95 -28.99
CA PRO A 603 -33.81 31.03 -27.83
C PRO A 603 -35.14 30.98 -27.06
N VAL A 604 -35.63 29.77 -26.79
CA VAL A 604 -36.76 29.34 -25.93
C VAL A 604 -36.22 28.57 -24.71
N TYR A 605 -36.99 28.47 -23.62
CA TYR A 605 -36.52 27.92 -22.34
C TYR A 605 -37.32 26.69 -21.90
N TYR A 606 -36.61 25.59 -21.64
CA TYR A 606 -37.15 24.28 -21.26
C TYR A 606 -36.68 23.84 -19.88
N LEU A 607 -37.54 23.14 -19.14
CA LEU A 607 -37.20 22.45 -17.89
C LEU A 607 -37.28 20.95 -18.15
N TRP A 608 -36.15 20.27 -18.08
CA TRP A 608 -36.01 18.86 -18.42
C TRP A 608 -35.85 18.01 -17.16
N ASN A 609 -36.51 16.86 -17.11
CA ASN A 609 -36.32 15.91 -16.02
C ASN A 609 -35.14 15.00 -16.36
N THR A 610 -34.06 15.10 -15.59
CA THR A 610 -33.00 14.10 -15.60
C THR A 610 -33.40 13.00 -14.63
N ASN A 611 -33.49 11.75 -15.10
CA ASN A 611 -34.01 10.60 -14.34
C ASN A 611 -33.02 10.05 -13.28
N TYR A 612 -32.33 10.95 -12.58
CA TYR A 612 -31.32 10.70 -11.54
C TYR A 612 -31.95 10.15 -10.22
N GLU A 613 -33.10 9.47 -10.31
CA GLU A 613 -33.79 8.77 -9.20
C GLU A 613 -33.73 7.23 -9.36
N ASN A 614 -33.14 6.71 -10.45
CA ASN A 614 -32.75 5.30 -10.60
C ASN A 614 -31.23 5.14 -10.43
N ALA A 615 -30.80 4.11 -9.71
CA ALA A 615 -29.37 3.84 -9.45
C ALA A 615 -28.60 3.44 -10.73
N ASP A 616 -29.21 2.65 -11.62
CA ASP A 616 -28.58 2.15 -12.86
C ASP A 616 -28.55 3.16 -14.03
N THR A 617 -28.79 4.44 -13.77
CA THR A 617 -28.87 5.46 -14.81
C THR A 617 -28.00 6.65 -14.46
N ASP A 618 -26.72 6.62 -14.86
CA ASP A 618 -25.84 7.76 -14.64
C ASP A 618 -26.24 8.95 -15.54
N GLY A 619 -27.10 9.82 -15.00
CA GLY A 619 -27.42 11.09 -15.61
C GLY A 619 -26.19 12.01 -15.74
N SER A 620 -25.12 11.79 -14.95
CA SER A 620 -23.85 12.48 -15.10
C SER A 620 -23.20 12.16 -16.45
N LEU A 621 -23.27 10.91 -16.93
CA LEU A 621 -22.76 10.50 -18.24
C LEU A 621 -23.45 11.24 -19.40
N ALA A 622 -24.73 11.58 -19.28
CA ALA A 622 -25.42 12.45 -20.25
C ALA A 622 -24.90 13.91 -20.20
N PHE A 623 -24.63 14.44 -19.01
CA PHE A 623 -23.96 15.75 -18.86
C PHE A 623 -22.54 15.74 -19.43
N GLN A 624 -21.75 14.69 -19.15
CA GLN A 624 -20.38 14.49 -19.66
C GLN A 624 -20.34 14.35 -21.19
N ARG A 625 -21.31 13.61 -21.77
CA ARG A 625 -21.49 13.46 -23.23
C ARG A 625 -22.03 14.71 -23.93
N GLY A 626 -22.43 15.77 -23.21
CA GLY A 626 -22.96 16.99 -23.81
C GLY A 626 -24.36 16.82 -24.43
N VAL A 627 -25.24 16.03 -23.80
CA VAL A 627 -26.59 15.72 -24.31
C VAL A 627 -27.68 15.83 -23.23
N ALA A 628 -28.92 16.02 -23.67
CA ALA A 628 -30.12 15.76 -22.87
C ALA A 628 -30.85 14.55 -23.47
N ALA A 629 -31.04 13.48 -22.68
CA ALA A 629 -31.66 12.24 -23.11
C ALA A 629 -33.14 12.12 -22.69
N ALA A 630 -33.91 11.31 -23.41
CA ALA A 630 -35.15 10.71 -22.94
C ALA A 630 -35.41 9.33 -23.58
N TYR A 631 -36.21 8.53 -22.86
CA TYR A 631 -36.39 7.10 -23.09
C TYR A 631 -37.89 6.80 -23.20
N GLY A 632 -38.33 6.22 -24.31
CA GLY A 632 -39.74 5.95 -24.57
C GLY A 632 -40.05 5.69 -26.04
N GLY A 633 -41.32 5.48 -26.39
CA GLY A 633 -41.74 5.39 -27.80
C GLY A 633 -41.72 6.73 -28.55
N ASP A 634 -42.03 6.73 -29.84
CA ASP A 634 -41.94 7.87 -30.78
C ASP A 634 -42.44 9.24 -30.28
N GLU A 635 -43.38 9.25 -29.33
CA GLU A 635 -43.95 10.48 -28.78
C GLU A 635 -42.98 11.24 -27.87
N TRP A 636 -41.99 10.58 -27.27
CA TRP A 636 -40.97 11.23 -26.44
C TRP A 636 -39.85 11.85 -27.26
N GLY A 637 -39.40 11.18 -28.34
CA GLY A 637 -38.52 11.79 -29.34
C GLY A 637 -39.13 13.06 -29.95
N ARG A 638 -40.44 13.04 -30.26
CA ARG A 638 -41.21 14.22 -30.75
C ARG A 638 -41.41 15.33 -29.72
N ASP A 639 -41.01 15.13 -28.47
CA ASP A 639 -40.95 16.17 -27.44
C ASP A 639 -39.53 16.76 -27.30
N LEU A 640 -38.49 15.99 -27.68
CA LEU A 640 -37.13 16.49 -27.92
C LEU A 640 -36.97 17.19 -29.28
N THR A 641 -37.82 16.94 -30.29
CA THR A 641 -37.86 17.74 -31.55
C THR A 641 -38.60 19.08 -31.37
N ARG A 642 -38.59 19.68 -30.17
CA ARG A 642 -39.30 20.95 -29.86
C ARG A 642 -38.37 22.09 -29.47
N PRO A 643 -37.32 21.87 -28.64
CA PRO A 643 -36.19 22.78 -28.60
C PRO A 643 -35.48 22.76 -29.95
N ASN A 644 -34.96 23.93 -30.32
CA ASN A 644 -34.29 24.22 -31.57
C ASN A 644 -32.87 24.67 -31.22
N ARG A 645 -31.97 24.70 -32.21
CA ARG A 645 -30.61 25.17 -32.00
C ARG A 645 -30.57 26.59 -31.41
N GLY A 646 -29.89 26.75 -30.29
CA GLY A 646 -29.80 27.98 -29.49
C GLY A 646 -30.74 28.04 -28.27
N ASP A 647 -31.73 27.13 -28.14
CA ASP A 647 -32.65 27.10 -27.00
C ASP A 647 -31.92 26.75 -25.68
N ILE A 648 -32.47 27.16 -24.53
CA ILE A 648 -31.85 27.00 -23.20
C ILE A 648 -32.59 25.93 -22.40
N LEU A 649 -31.84 25.03 -21.76
CA LEU A 649 -32.39 23.85 -21.07
C LEU A 649 -31.88 23.79 -19.62
N PHE A 650 -32.81 23.70 -18.67
CA PHE A 650 -32.54 23.51 -17.25
C PHE A 650 -32.76 22.06 -16.86
N ALA A 651 -31.73 21.39 -16.32
CA ALA A 651 -31.84 20.03 -15.81
C ALA A 651 -32.34 20.01 -14.36
N TYR A 652 -33.35 19.18 -14.10
CA TYR A 652 -33.99 19.03 -12.81
C TYR A 652 -34.08 17.57 -12.41
N LEU A 653 -33.75 17.32 -11.14
CA LEU A 653 -33.91 16.05 -10.45
C LEU A 653 -35.07 16.16 -9.45
N VAL A 654 -36.00 15.20 -9.54
CA VAL A 654 -37.09 14.98 -8.58
C VAL A 654 -36.53 14.78 -7.15
N GLY A 655 -37.33 15.13 -6.15
CA GLY A 655 -36.92 15.19 -4.74
C GLY A 655 -35.96 16.34 -4.39
N THR A 656 -34.98 16.63 -5.26
CA THR A 656 -33.74 17.32 -4.92
C THR A 656 -33.71 18.78 -5.41
N GLY A 657 -33.78 19.02 -6.73
CA GLY A 657 -33.68 20.39 -7.27
C GLY A 657 -33.15 20.49 -8.70
N VAL A 658 -32.89 21.73 -9.14
CA VAL A 658 -32.22 22.02 -10.41
C VAL A 658 -30.72 21.77 -10.24
N ILE A 659 -30.16 20.92 -11.09
CA ILE A 659 -28.77 20.46 -11.04
C ILE A 659 -27.93 20.87 -12.26
N GLY A 660 -28.51 21.49 -13.29
CA GLY A 660 -27.73 21.97 -14.43
C GLY A 660 -28.43 22.96 -15.35
N VAL A 661 -27.66 23.65 -16.19
CA VAL A 661 -28.12 24.62 -17.19
C VAL A 661 -27.25 24.49 -18.46
N GLY A 662 -27.87 24.43 -19.64
CA GLY A 662 -27.16 24.33 -20.91
C GLY A 662 -27.88 24.98 -22.11
N VAL A 663 -27.22 24.96 -23.27
CA VAL A 663 -27.73 25.46 -24.55
C VAL A 663 -27.84 24.32 -25.54
N VAL A 664 -28.97 24.19 -26.22
CA VAL A 664 -29.18 23.24 -27.33
C VAL A 664 -28.28 23.64 -28.50
N ILE A 665 -27.34 22.76 -28.91
CA ILE A 665 -26.31 23.07 -29.93
C ILE A 665 -26.56 22.47 -31.31
N ASP A 666 -27.48 21.52 -31.43
CA ASP A 666 -28.05 21.07 -32.70
C ASP A 666 -29.48 20.57 -32.51
N GLU A 667 -30.23 20.39 -33.59
CA GLU A 667 -31.57 19.79 -33.55
C GLU A 667 -31.48 18.26 -33.50
N THR A 668 -32.38 17.60 -32.74
CA THR A 668 -32.52 16.14 -32.82
C THR A 668 -33.30 15.78 -34.09
N ASP A 669 -32.88 14.72 -34.80
CA ASP A 669 -33.54 14.29 -36.04
C ASP A 669 -34.93 13.66 -35.82
N GLY A 670 -35.22 13.27 -34.58
CA GLY A 670 -36.49 12.68 -34.15
C GLY A 670 -36.59 11.17 -34.39
N GLU A 671 -35.53 10.54 -34.89
CA GLU A 671 -35.36 9.09 -34.93
C GLU A 671 -34.58 8.64 -33.68
N PRO A 672 -34.73 7.39 -33.22
CA PRO A 672 -33.98 6.90 -32.07
C PRO A 672 -32.58 6.43 -32.47
N ILE A 673 -31.61 6.57 -31.57
CA ILE A 673 -30.22 6.24 -31.87
C ILE A 673 -30.04 4.71 -31.94
N ASP A 674 -29.18 4.24 -32.83
CA ASP A 674 -28.89 2.81 -33.02
C ASP A 674 -28.19 2.26 -31.77
N LYS A 675 -28.78 1.21 -31.18
CA LYS A 675 -28.33 0.59 -29.92
C LYS A 675 -27.00 -0.20 -30.05
N ASN A 676 -26.38 -0.15 -31.22
CA ASN A 676 -25.09 -0.77 -31.54
C ASN A 676 -23.95 0.26 -31.72
N ASP A 677 -24.21 1.56 -31.52
CA ASP A 677 -23.14 2.58 -31.47
C ASP A 677 -22.41 2.47 -30.13
N SER A 678 -21.14 2.09 -30.18
CA SER A 678 -20.30 1.81 -29.01
C SER A 678 -19.96 3.04 -28.15
N SER A 679 -20.31 4.26 -28.60
CA SER A 679 -20.14 5.49 -27.82
C SER A 679 -21.29 5.75 -26.82
N ILE A 680 -22.40 5.01 -26.91
CA ILE A 680 -23.59 5.17 -26.07
C ILE A 680 -23.80 3.92 -25.21
N GLU A 681 -23.99 4.11 -23.91
CA GLU A 681 -24.54 3.09 -23.03
C GLU A 681 -26.06 3.31 -22.94
N PRO A 682 -26.89 2.43 -23.52
CA PRO A 682 -28.33 2.49 -23.31
C PRO A 682 -28.67 2.12 -21.86
N ILE A 683 -29.72 2.73 -21.30
CA ILE A 683 -30.24 2.30 -19.99
C ILE A 683 -30.55 0.80 -20.02
N LYS A 684 -29.84 0.04 -19.17
CA LYS A 684 -30.04 -1.40 -19.02
C LYS A 684 -31.51 -1.68 -18.63
N GLY A 685 -32.09 -2.70 -19.26
CA GLY A 685 -33.44 -3.17 -18.94
C GLY A 685 -34.60 -2.54 -19.72
N LEU A 686 -34.39 -1.53 -20.57
CA LEU A 686 -35.48 -0.98 -21.41
C LEU A 686 -35.21 -1.11 -22.92
N GLN A 687 -36.04 -1.92 -23.58
CA GLN A 687 -36.16 -1.97 -25.05
C GLN A 687 -36.71 -0.67 -25.66
N THR A 688 -37.10 0.33 -24.85
CA THR A 688 -37.53 1.64 -25.37
C THR A 688 -36.46 2.28 -26.27
N PRO A 689 -36.86 2.96 -27.35
CA PRO A 689 -35.95 3.84 -28.06
C PRO A 689 -35.41 4.96 -27.14
N GLU A 690 -34.14 5.30 -27.33
CA GLU A 690 -33.48 6.42 -26.68
C GLU A 690 -33.28 7.55 -27.70
N TYR A 691 -33.55 8.77 -27.26
CA TYR A 691 -33.43 9.98 -28.06
C TYR A 691 -32.53 10.97 -27.32
N HIS A 692 -31.49 11.47 -27.99
CA HIS A 692 -30.67 12.58 -27.48
C HIS A 692 -30.99 13.87 -28.21
N LEU A 693 -30.81 14.98 -27.48
CA LEU A 693 -30.68 16.32 -28.03
C LEU A 693 -29.32 16.88 -27.57
N PRO A 694 -28.43 17.30 -28.49
CA PRO A 694 -27.14 17.88 -28.12
C PRO A 694 -27.28 19.18 -27.32
N VAL A 695 -26.64 19.25 -26.14
CA VAL A 695 -26.70 20.37 -25.19
C VAL A 695 -25.30 20.70 -24.64
N ASP A 696 -24.81 21.90 -24.93
CA ASP A 696 -23.65 22.51 -24.29
C ASP A 696 -24.00 22.93 -22.86
N TRP A 697 -23.65 22.09 -21.89
CA TRP A 697 -23.96 22.27 -20.48
C TRP A 697 -23.06 23.33 -19.83
N ILE A 698 -23.49 24.59 -19.91
CA ILE A 698 -22.85 25.76 -19.27
C ILE A 698 -22.47 25.49 -17.81
N TYR A 699 -23.30 24.78 -17.03
CA TYR A 699 -22.97 24.43 -15.64
C TYR A 699 -23.75 23.22 -15.12
N THR A 700 -23.12 22.45 -14.23
CA THR A 700 -23.70 21.33 -13.48
C THR A 700 -23.34 21.39 -11.98
N LEU A 701 -24.16 20.75 -11.15
CA LEU A 701 -24.05 20.69 -9.70
C LEU A 701 -24.11 19.22 -9.24
N PRO A 702 -23.28 18.83 -8.25
CA PRO A 702 -23.52 17.62 -7.47
C PRO A 702 -24.92 17.62 -6.81
N GLN A 703 -25.49 16.44 -6.56
CA GLN A 703 -26.86 16.28 -6.06
C GLN A 703 -27.07 17.02 -4.73
N GLU A 704 -26.12 16.93 -3.81
CA GLU A 704 -26.10 17.59 -2.51
C GLU A 704 -26.01 19.13 -2.59
N SER A 705 -25.71 19.67 -3.78
CA SER A 705 -25.64 21.12 -4.07
C SER A 705 -26.83 21.64 -4.91
N ALA A 706 -27.84 20.82 -5.18
CA ALA A 706 -28.97 21.16 -6.06
C ALA A 706 -29.77 22.39 -5.60
N VAL A 707 -30.20 23.22 -6.56
CA VAL A 707 -30.99 24.43 -6.27
C VAL A 707 -32.49 24.13 -6.31
N SER A 708 -33.12 24.08 -5.14
CA SER A 708 -34.58 23.85 -5.00
C SER A 708 -35.46 24.62 -6.00
N ILE A 709 -36.47 23.93 -6.56
CA ILE A 709 -37.40 24.49 -7.56
C ILE A 709 -38.09 25.78 -7.10
N SER A 710 -38.35 25.93 -5.80
CA SER A 710 -38.91 27.14 -5.20
C SER A 710 -37.97 28.34 -5.32
N THR A 711 -36.67 28.15 -5.08
CA THR A 711 -35.64 29.18 -5.21
C THR A 711 -35.50 29.62 -6.67
N VAL A 712 -35.51 28.68 -7.61
CA VAL A 712 -35.49 28.99 -9.06
C VAL A 712 -36.77 29.71 -9.49
N ALA A 713 -37.94 29.30 -9.00
CA ALA A 713 -39.21 29.96 -9.30
C ALA A 713 -39.28 31.40 -8.73
N ASP A 714 -38.74 31.64 -7.52
CA ASP A 714 -38.65 32.98 -6.92
C ASP A 714 -37.66 33.88 -7.67
N LEU A 715 -36.50 33.35 -8.10
CA LEU A 715 -35.54 34.07 -8.95
C LEU A 715 -36.15 34.44 -10.32
N LEU A 716 -36.93 33.53 -10.92
CA LEU A 716 -37.73 33.77 -12.13
C LEU A 716 -39.00 34.61 -11.87
N ASN A 717 -39.29 34.98 -10.61
CA ASN A 717 -40.47 35.75 -10.18
C ASN A 717 -41.82 35.13 -10.63
N ARG A 718 -41.91 33.79 -10.57
CA ARG A 718 -43.11 32.99 -10.93
C ARG A 718 -43.70 32.33 -9.68
N LYS A 719 -45.04 32.12 -9.66
CA LYS A 719 -45.77 31.63 -8.48
C LYS A 719 -45.95 30.11 -8.38
N LYS A 720 -45.59 29.37 -9.42
CA LYS A 720 -45.55 27.91 -9.50
C LYS A 720 -44.88 27.51 -10.82
N MET A 721 -44.26 26.34 -10.83
CA MET A 721 -43.88 25.61 -12.04
C MET A 721 -44.72 24.31 -12.13
N SER A 722 -44.71 23.65 -13.28
CA SER A 722 -45.46 22.41 -13.54
C SER A 722 -44.58 21.44 -14.33
N HIS A 723 -44.65 20.14 -14.03
CA HIS A 723 -43.91 19.12 -14.76
C HIS A 723 -44.30 19.12 -16.26
N VAL A 724 -43.30 19.00 -17.12
CA VAL A 724 -43.37 19.07 -18.59
C VAL A 724 -44.20 20.26 -19.10
N GLY A 725 -43.62 21.47 -19.01
CA GLY A 725 -44.24 22.69 -19.54
C GLY A 725 -43.22 23.76 -19.93
N THR A 726 -43.29 24.23 -21.18
CA THR A 726 -42.41 25.28 -21.74
C THR A 726 -42.53 26.57 -20.94
N ILE A 727 -41.39 27.20 -20.61
CA ILE A 727 -41.37 28.43 -19.82
C ILE A 727 -41.42 29.65 -20.74
N GLU A 728 -42.32 30.60 -20.48
CA GLU A 728 -42.37 31.86 -21.21
C GLU A 728 -41.07 32.68 -20.99
N LYS A 729 -40.29 32.75 -22.08
CA LYS A 729 -39.08 33.55 -22.35
C LYS A 729 -38.90 34.78 -21.42
N PRO A 730 -37.79 34.86 -20.64
CA PRO A 730 -37.28 36.13 -20.13
C PRO A 730 -37.14 37.12 -21.30
N THR A 731 -37.60 38.36 -21.14
CA THR A 731 -37.91 39.24 -22.29
C THR A 731 -36.71 39.74 -23.09
N ASP A 732 -35.48 39.47 -22.64
CA ASP A 732 -34.23 39.90 -23.24
C ASP A 732 -33.04 39.08 -22.69
N GLN A 733 -31.87 39.20 -23.33
CA GLN A 733 -30.62 38.56 -22.90
C GLN A 733 -30.09 39.07 -21.55
N GLN A 734 -30.56 40.22 -21.04
CA GLN A 734 -30.11 40.72 -19.75
C GLN A 734 -30.77 39.92 -18.62
N GLY A 735 -32.08 39.66 -18.70
CA GLY A 735 -32.78 38.81 -17.73
C GLY A 735 -32.26 37.37 -17.62
N ALA A 736 -31.61 36.84 -18.67
CA ALA A 736 -30.93 35.55 -18.63
C ALA A 736 -29.59 35.62 -17.86
N ARG A 737 -28.81 36.70 -18.04
CA ARG A 737 -27.57 36.94 -17.29
C ARG A 737 -27.83 37.28 -15.83
N ASP A 738 -28.82 38.13 -15.57
CA ASP A 738 -29.26 38.49 -14.21
C ASP A 738 -29.71 37.25 -13.40
N LEU A 739 -30.24 36.22 -14.08
CA LEU A 739 -30.59 34.93 -13.48
C LEU A 739 -29.35 34.08 -13.18
N TYR A 740 -28.42 33.94 -14.12
CA TYR A 740 -27.14 33.24 -13.94
C TYR A 740 -26.31 33.86 -12.80
N ASP A 741 -26.12 35.18 -12.83
CA ASP A 741 -25.42 35.92 -11.77
C ASP A 741 -26.15 35.80 -10.42
N GLY A 742 -27.49 35.77 -10.43
CA GLY A 742 -28.31 35.59 -9.23
C GLY A 742 -28.20 34.22 -8.57
N VAL A 743 -28.12 33.13 -9.35
CA VAL A 743 -27.85 31.78 -8.84
C VAL A 743 -26.41 31.71 -8.30
N ARG A 744 -25.44 32.16 -9.10
CA ARG A 744 -24.01 32.12 -8.77
C ARG A 744 -23.68 32.93 -7.52
N GLN A 745 -24.15 34.18 -7.41
CA GLN A 745 -23.95 35.00 -6.21
C GLN A 745 -24.53 34.31 -4.97
N ARG A 746 -25.70 33.65 -5.10
CA ARG A 746 -26.35 32.99 -3.95
C ARG A 746 -25.64 31.70 -3.53
N PHE A 747 -25.05 30.95 -4.46
CA PHE A 747 -24.14 29.84 -4.15
C PHE A 747 -22.90 30.34 -3.40
N THR A 748 -22.28 31.43 -3.86
CA THR A 748 -21.15 32.09 -3.17
C THR A 748 -21.55 32.67 -1.80
N GLU A 749 -22.81 33.08 -1.61
CA GLU A 749 -23.31 33.60 -0.33
C GLU A 749 -23.68 32.51 0.67
N LEU A 750 -24.13 31.34 0.21
CA LEU A 750 -24.30 30.14 1.04
C LEU A 750 -22.94 29.59 1.51
N HIS A 751 -21.94 29.62 0.64
CA HIS A 751 -20.56 29.23 0.95
C HIS A 751 -19.69 30.38 1.49
N LYS A 752 -20.30 31.40 2.12
CA LYS A 752 -19.56 32.33 2.99
C LYS A 752 -19.25 31.62 4.30
N THR A 753 -18.10 30.95 4.28
CA THR A 753 -17.48 30.23 5.39
C THR A 753 -17.43 31.04 6.70
N SER A 754 -17.31 30.33 7.82
CA SER A 754 -17.17 30.93 9.13
C SER A 754 -15.93 31.84 9.21
N SER A 755 -15.91 32.70 10.23
CA SER A 755 -14.75 33.55 10.48
C SER A 755 -13.47 32.79 10.84
N VAL A 756 -13.53 31.47 11.11
CA VAL A 756 -12.35 30.64 11.36
C VAL A 756 -11.77 30.13 10.03
N GLU A 757 -12.58 29.44 9.24
CA GLU A 757 -12.25 28.93 7.91
C GLU A 757 -11.76 30.06 6.96
N GLN A 758 -12.32 31.28 7.06
CA GLN A 758 -11.83 32.40 6.26
C GLN A 758 -10.36 32.72 6.54
N HIS A 759 -9.91 32.70 7.80
CA HIS A 759 -8.50 32.94 8.14
C HIS A 759 -7.62 31.77 7.67
N GLN A 760 -8.11 30.53 7.74
CA GLN A 760 -7.38 29.34 7.25
C GLN A 760 -7.14 29.44 5.73
N ASN A 761 -8.17 29.81 4.96
CA ASN A 761 -8.06 30.02 3.51
C ASN A 761 -7.11 31.18 3.17
N GLU A 762 -7.18 32.32 3.88
CA GLU A 762 -6.24 33.44 3.69
C GLU A 762 -4.78 33.04 4.00
N ASP A 763 -4.56 32.16 4.98
CA ASP A 763 -3.24 31.62 5.31
C ASP A 763 -2.71 30.64 4.24
N ILE A 764 -3.55 29.74 3.72
CA ILE A 764 -3.19 28.82 2.62
C ILE A 764 -2.88 29.60 1.34
N GLU A 765 -3.73 30.58 0.96
CA GLU A 765 -3.53 31.43 -0.20
C GLU A 765 -2.20 32.17 -0.12
N ARG A 766 -1.88 32.78 1.03
CA ARG A 766 -0.58 33.45 1.26
C ARG A 766 0.63 32.51 1.11
N LEU A 767 0.51 31.24 1.54
CA LEU A 767 1.59 30.25 1.38
C LEU A 767 1.77 29.86 -0.10
N LEU A 768 0.66 29.67 -0.83
CA LEU A 768 0.67 29.32 -2.25
C LEU A 768 1.08 30.50 -3.15
N GLU A 769 0.74 31.75 -2.82
CA GLU A 769 1.27 32.91 -3.53
C GLU A 769 2.79 33.06 -3.34
N ALA A 770 3.29 32.83 -2.13
CA ALA A 770 4.72 32.97 -1.82
C ALA A 770 5.62 31.83 -2.33
N LYS A 771 5.07 30.64 -2.59
CA LYS A 771 5.87 29.46 -2.97
C LYS A 771 5.31 28.56 -4.09
N LYS A 772 4.07 28.77 -4.53
CA LYS A 772 3.32 27.97 -5.52
C LYS A 772 3.07 26.50 -5.15
N GLN A 773 3.60 26.01 -4.02
CA GLN A 773 3.28 24.70 -3.49
C GLN A 773 3.32 24.63 -1.95
N VAL A 774 2.43 23.81 -1.37
CA VAL A 774 2.26 23.59 0.08
C VAL A 774 2.03 22.09 0.36
N VAL A 775 2.36 21.64 1.56
CA VAL A 775 2.04 20.32 2.11
C VAL A 775 1.25 20.52 3.40
N PHE A 776 0.09 19.89 3.49
CA PHE A 776 -0.72 19.78 4.69
C PHE A 776 -0.31 18.51 5.42
N TYR A 777 0.20 18.64 6.64
CA TYR A 777 0.77 17.50 7.38
C TYR A 777 0.16 17.35 8.77
N GLY A 778 -0.16 16.12 9.16
CA GLY A 778 -0.72 15.83 10.47
C GLY A 778 -1.28 14.42 10.59
N PRO A 779 -1.82 14.06 11.76
CA PRO A 779 -2.37 12.73 12.05
C PRO A 779 -3.51 12.32 11.11
N PRO A 780 -3.88 11.02 11.04
CA PRO A 780 -5.10 10.59 10.37
C PRO A 780 -6.35 11.27 10.97
N GLY A 781 -7.46 11.29 10.22
CA GLY A 781 -8.73 11.84 10.67
C GLY A 781 -8.76 13.37 10.95
N THR A 782 -7.89 14.14 10.30
CA THR A 782 -7.75 15.61 10.49
C THR A 782 -8.25 16.45 9.29
N GLY A 783 -8.94 15.85 8.33
CA GLY A 783 -9.61 16.56 7.23
C GLY A 783 -8.72 17.09 6.10
N LYS A 784 -7.42 16.76 6.09
CA LYS A 784 -6.39 17.34 5.19
C LYS A 784 -6.81 17.39 3.71
N THR A 785 -7.21 16.26 3.12
CA THR A 785 -7.59 16.16 1.69
C THR A 785 -8.90 16.89 1.37
N TYR A 786 -9.86 16.86 2.31
CA TYR A 786 -11.10 17.64 2.20
C TYR A 786 -10.81 19.14 2.13
N THR A 787 -9.97 19.66 3.04
CA THR A 787 -9.55 21.07 3.03
C THR A 787 -8.77 21.43 1.76
N ALA A 788 -7.92 20.53 1.24
CA ALA A 788 -7.18 20.75 0.00
C ALA A 788 -8.11 20.95 -1.22
N ARG A 789 -9.09 20.05 -1.38
CA ARG A 789 -10.11 20.15 -2.45
C ARG A 789 -10.99 21.39 -2.29
N ARG A 790 -11.55 21.63 -1.08
CA ARG A 790 -12.38 22.82 -0.80
C ARG A 790 -11.64 24.13 -1.02
N PHE A 791 -10.36 24.20 -0.66
CA PHE A 791 -9.54 25.38 -0.91
C PHE A 791 -9.32 25.62 -2.41
N ALA A 792 -9.03 24.58 -3.19
CA ALA A 792 -8.84 24.68 -4.63
C ALA A 792 -10.14 25.15 -5.34
N GLU A 793 -11.29 24.57 -4.97
CA GLU A 793 -12.62 25.00 -5.42
C GLU A 793 -12.87 26.49 -5.13
N TRP A 794 -12.61 26.93 -3.89
CA TRP A 794 -12.77 28.32 -3.44
C TRP A 794 -11.85 29.29 -4.19
N LEU A 795 -10.55 28.98 -4.29
CA LEU A 795 -9.58 29.87 -4.93
C LEU A 795 -9.79 29.95 -6.45
N ARG A 796 -10.22 28.85 -7.09
CA ARG A 796 -10.68 28.86 -8.48
C ARG A 796 -11.86 29.82 -8.66
N ALA A 797 -12.96 29.62 -7.92
CA ALA A 797 -14.16 30.45 -8.02
C ALA A 797 -13.94 31.92 -7.63
N LYS A 798 -12.90 32.20 -6.83
CA LYS A 798 -12.46 33.55 -6.45
C LYS A 798 -11.66 34.27 -7.56
N LYS A 799 -10.80 33.56 -8.29
CA LYS A 799 -9.90 34.16 -9.31
C LYS A 799 -10.47 34.08 -10.73
N ASP A 800 -11.07 32.98 -11.13
CA ASP A 800 -11.75 32.85 -12.43
C ASP A 800 -13.28 32.71 -12.24
N ALA A 801 -14.00 33.65 -12.85
CA ALA A 801 -15.45 33.73 -12.79
C ALA A 801 -16.17 32.70 -13.68
N ASN A 802 -15.48 32.18 -14.69
CA ASN A 802 -16.04 31.39 -15.79
C ASN A 802 -15.34 30.02 -15.92
N ALA A 803 -14.45 29.66 -14.98
CA ALA A 803 -13.77 28.37 -14.92
C ALA A 803 -14.75 27.25 -14.56
N LEU A 804 -15.25 26.56 -15.59
CA LEU A 804 -16.34 25.58 -15.49
C LEU A 804 -15.91 24.12 -15.70
N SER A 805 -14.68 23.86 -16.16
CA SER A 805 -14.19 22.48 -16.36
C SER A 805 -13.63 21.86 -15.08
N VAL A 806 -13.68 20.52 -14.99
CA VAL A 806 -13.21 19.74 -13.84
C VAL A 806 -11.68 19.59 -13.86
N ASP A 807 -11.10 19.49 -15.05
CA ASP A 807 -9.68 19.21 -15.37
C ASP A 807 -8.67 20.21 -14.76
N GLN A 808 -9.14 21.38 -14.32
CA GLN A 808 -8.31 22.37 -13.60
C GLN A 808 -7.90 21.92 -12.19
N ILE A 809 -8.58 20.93 -11.59
CA ILE A 809 -8.26 20.38 -10.27
C ILE A 809 -8.05 18.87 -10.41
N ARG A 810 -6.81 18.45 -10.67
CA ARG A 810 -6.44 17.04 -10.74
C ARG A 810 -5.99 16.54 -9.35
N THR A 811 -6.31 15.30 -9.03
CA THR A 811 -5.87 14.62 -7.79
C THR A 811 -5.14 13.34 -8.18
N VAL A 812 -4.00 13.08 -7.55
CA VAL A 812 -3.27 11.80 -7.64
C VAL A 812 -2.90 11.36 -6.22
N THR A 813 -2.75 10.05 -5.99
CA THR A 813 -2.29 9.49 -4.71
C THR A 813 -0.97 8.78 -4.95
N PHE A 814 0.06 9.09 -4.17
CA PHE A 814 1.35 8.42 -4.30
C PHE A 814 1.39 7.11 -3.49
N HIS A 815 2.04 6.11 -4.06
CA HIS A 815 2.30 4.80 -3.48
C HIS A 815 3.73 4.35 -3.87
N PRO A 816 4.31 3.31 -3.24
CA PRO A 816 5.72 2.97 -3.44
C PRO A 816 6.12 2.69 -4.90
N SER A 817 5.19 2.12 -5.68
CA SER A 817 5.38 1.79 -7.10
C SER A 817 5.11 2.94 -8.07
N PHE A 818 4.61 4.10 -7.60
CA PHE A 818 4.27 5.24 -8.46
C PHE A 818 5.55 5.88 -9.03
N SER A 819 5.62 6.00 -10.35
CA SER A 819 6.88 6.20 -11.09
C SER A 819 7.06 7.61 -11.69
N TYR A 820 8.15 7.83 -12.43
CA TYR A 820 8.31 9.02 -13.27
C TYR A 820 7.41 8.93 -14.51
N GLU A 821 7.25 7.71 -15.02
CA GLU A 821 6.54 7.35 -16.23
C GLU A 821 5.03 7.62 -16.10
N ASP A 822 4.43 7.32 -14.94
CA ASP A 822 3.02 7.63 -14.62
C ASP A 822 2.77 9.15 -14.47
N PHE A 823 3.79 9.89 -14.06
CA PHE A 823 3.66 11.27 -13.60
C PHE A 823 4.03 12.31 -14.66
N VAL A 824 5.12 12.09 -15.39
CA VAL A 824 5.71 13.06 -16.33
C VAL A 824 5.60 12.55 -17.76
N GLU A 825 6.34 11.52 -18.15
CA GLU A 825 6.17 10.86 -19.44
C GLU A 825 6.71 9.43 -19.44
N GLY A 826 5.98 8.52 -20.07
CA GLY A 826 6.31 7.09 -20.16
C GLY A 826 6.33 6.57 -21.60
N PHE A 827 6.92 5.39 -21.80
CA PHE A 827 6.80 4.65 -23.05
C PHE A 827 5.60 3.71 -23.00
N THR A 828 4.65 3.90 -23.93
CA THR A 828 3.61 2.91 -24.21
C THR A 828 3.95 2.11 -25.47
N ALA A 829 3.29 0.97 -25.68
CA ALA A 829 3.51 0.08 -26.80
C ALA A 829 2.19 -0.21 -27.54
N SER A 830 1.99 0.44 -28.69
CA SER A 830 0.83 0.21 -29.55
C SER A 830 1.14 -0.84 -30.62
N VAL A 831 0.10 -1.49 -31.15
CA VAL A 831 0.23 -2.54 -32.18
C VAL A 831 -0.48 -2.16 -33.47
N GLU A 832 0.11 -1.25 -34.23
CA GLU A 832 -0.34 -0.96 -35.59
C GLU A 832 0.18 -2.02 -36.58
N ASN A 833 -0.70 -2.51 -37.46
CA ASN A 833 -0.31 -3.31 -38.64
C ASN A 833 0.57 -4.56 -38.34
N GLN A 834 0.40 -5.19 -37.17
CA GLN A 834 1.23 -6.29 -36.66
C GLN A 834 2.71 -5.93 -36.41
N GLN A 835 2.99 -4.64 -36.16
CA GLN A 835 4.28 -4.15 -35.68
C GLN A 835 4.05 -3.46 -34.33
N VAL A 836 5.00 -3.62 -33.40
CA VAL A 836 4.99 -2.88 -32.14
C VAL A 836 5.63 -1.52 -32.40
N GLU A 837 4.85 -0.46 -32.24
CA GLU A 837 5.35 0.92 -32.23
C GLU A 837 5.40 1.42 -30.79
N TYR A 838 6.48 2.14 -30.45
CA TYR A 838 6.67 2.72 -29.12
C TYR A 838 6.39 4.21 -29.19
N THR A 839 5.33 4.64 -28.50
CA THR A 839 4.92 6.05 -28.41
C THR A 839 5.15 6.58 -27.00
N TYR A 840 5.28 7.91 -26.89
CA TYR A 840 5.42 8.59 -25.60
C TYR A 840 4.04 9.07 -25.15
N GLU A 841 3.64 8.70 -23.93
CA GLU A 841 2.43 9.22 -23.29
C GLU A 841 2.83 10.14 -22.14
N LYS A 842 1.99 11.14 -21.86
CA LYS A 842 2.27 12.18 -20.84
C LYS A 842 1.51 11.85 -19.57
N GLY A 843 2.25 11.74 -18.48
CA GLY A 843 1.69 11.52 -17.15
C GLY A 843 0.93 12.75 -16.64
N THR A 844 0.19 12.56 -15.54
CA THR A 844 -0.80 13.54 -15.05
C THR A 844 -0.22 14.94 -14.78
N PHE A 845 1.07 15.03 -14.41
CA PHE A 845 1.73 16.30 -14.16
C PHE A 845 2.16 17.03 -15.43
N ALA A 846 2.66 16.31 -16.45
CA ALA A 846 3.01 16.94 -17.72
C ALA A 846 1.77 17.43 -18.46
N GLU A 847 0.65 16.71 -18.35
CA GLU A 847 -0.64 17.16 -18.84
C GLU A 847 -1.16 18.43 -18.16
N ILE A 848 -1.26 18.47 -16.83
CA ILE A 848 -1.76 19.67 -16.15
C ILE A 848 -0.82 20.88 -16.33
N VAL A 849 0.49 20.64 -16.54
CA VAL A 849 1.44 21.68 -16.94
C VAL A 849 1.18 22.20 -18.36
N ARG A 850 0.83 21.34 -19.33
CA ARG A 850 0.36 21.76 -20.67
C ARG A 850 -0.89 22.63 -20.55
N ASP A 851 -1.94 22.11 -19.91
CA ASP A 851 -3.26 22.75 -19.85
C ASP A 851 -3.20 24.11 -19.13
N ALA A 852 -2.45 24.18 -18.02
CA ALA A 852 -2.20 25.42 -17.30
C ALA A 852 -1.37 26.42 -18.12
N THR A 853 -0.42 25.94 -18.94
CA THR A 853 0.42 26.79 -19.81
C THR A 853 -0.39 27.39 -20.94
N ASP A 854 -1.30 26.62 -21.56
CA ASP A 854 -2.19 27.13 -22.60
C ASP A 854 -3.18 28.16 -22.05
N ALA A 855 -3.75 27.93 -20.86
CA ALA A 855 -4.55 28.93 -20.16
C ALA A 855 -3.75 30.22 -19.84
N TYR A 856 -2.50 30.08 -19.36
CA TYR A 856 -1.62 31.21 -19.06
C TYR A 856 -1.24 32.00 -20.32
N ASN A 857 -0.96 31.33 -21.43
CA ASN A 857 -0.70 31.97 -22.73
C ASN A 857 -1.95 32.70 -23.25
N ASN A 858 -3.14 32.07 -23.17
CA ASN A 858 -4.41 32.64 -23.61
C ASN A 858 -4.86 33.85 -22.77
N SER A 859 -4.48 33.93 -21.49
CA SER A 859 -4.70 35.13 -20.65
C SER A 859 -3.94 36.37 -21.15
N GLY A 860 -2.88 36.18 -21.96
CA GLY A 860 -1.88 37.20 -22.25
C GLY A 860 -0.76 37.27 -21.20
N GLN A 861 -0.44 36.13 -20.56
CA GLN A 861 0.71 35.94 -19.66
C GLN A 861 0.75 36.91 -18.47
N ASN A 862 -0.36 37.01 -17.73
CA ASN A 862 -0.53 37.89 -16.57
C ASN A 862 -1.08 37.14 -15.34
N ASP A 863 -1.17 37.85 -14.21
CA ASP A 863 -1.63 37.29 -12.94
C ASP A 863 -3.15 37.00 -12.89
N ASP A 864 -3.92 37.43 -13.89
CA ASP A 864 -5.36 37.18 -14.03
C ASP A 864 -5.65 35.82 -14.71
N ALA A 865 -4.62 35.01 -15.00
CA ALA A 865 -4.77 33.68 -15.59
C ALA A 865 -5.49 32.67 -14.64
N SER A 866 -6.36 31.84 -15.23
CA SER A 866 -7.11 30.80 -14.51
C SER A 866 -6.16 29.90 -13.70
N PRO A 867 -6.42 29.68 -12.39
CA PRO A 867 -5.56 28.87 -11.54
C PRO A 867 -5.82 27.37 -11.75
N PHE A 868 -4.75 26.58 -11.83
CA PHE A 868 -4.80 25.12 -11.89
C PHE A 868 -4.25 24.54 -10.58
N PHE A 869 -4.74 23.37 -10.19
CA PHE A 869 -4.37 22.70 -8.94
C PHE A 869 -4.05 21.23 -9.20
N LEU A 870 -2.87 20.80 -8.75
CA LEU A 870 -2.56 19.39 -8.57
C LEU A 870 -2.57 19.09 -7.07
N ILE A 871 -3.51 18.25 -6.63
CA ILE A 871 -3.54 17.67 -5.30
C ILE A 871 -2.77 16.34 -5.37
N ILE A 872 -1.83 16.16 -4.44
CA ILE A 872 -1.02 14.94 -4.32
C ILE A 872 -1.27 14.35 -2.94
N ASP A 873 -2.12 13.34 -2.86
CA ASP A 873 -2.39 12.64 -1.61
C ASP A 873 -1.32 11.61 -1.29
N GLU A 874 -1.15 11.35 0.01
CA GLU A 874 -0.07 10.51 0.56
C GLU A 874 1.31 10.85 -0.03
N ILE A 875 1.64 12.14 -0.14
CA ILE A 875 2.83 12.64 -0.86
C ILE A 875 4.15 12.02 -0.37
N ASN A 876 4.19 11.52 0.88
CA ASN A 876 5.33 10.80 1.47
C ASN A 876 5.49 9.35 0.98
N ARG A 877 4.45 8.68 0.49
CA ARG A 877 4.46 7.24 0.16
C ARG A 877 5.15 6.87 -1.16
N GLY A 878 5.57 7.85 -1.96
CA GLY A 878 6.31 7.63 -3.22
C GLY A 878 7.68 8.32 -3.24
N ASN A 879 8.62 7.85 -4.06
CA ASN A 879 9.95 8.47 -4.17
C ASN A 879 9.90 9.78 -4.97
N LEU A 880 9.59 10.87 -4.27
CA LEU A 880 9.47 12.23 -4.81
C LEU A 880 10.66 12.73 -5.63
N ALA A 881 11.88 12.21 -5.40
CA ALA A 881 13.06 12.58 -6.19
C ALA A 881 13.13 11.85 -7.55
N GLN A 882 12.57 10.63 -7.62
CA GLN A 882 12.43 9.88 -8.87
C GLN A 882 11.19 10.35 -9.64
N ILE A 883 10.02 10.39 -9.00
CA ILE A 883 8.72 10.76 -9.59
C ILE A 883 8.78 12.11 -10.33
N PHE A 884 9.38 13.14 -9.71
CA PHE A 884 9.51 14.45 -10.36
C PHE A 884 10.68 14.55 -11.36
N GLY A 885 11.66 13.64 -11.33
CA GLY A 885 12.85 13.69 -12.20
C GLY A 885 13.51 15.08 -12.30
N GLU A 886 13.84 15.50 -13.53
CA GLU A 886 14.34 16.83 -13.86
C GLU A 886 13.40 17.98 -13.48
N SER A 887 12.08 17.75 -13.49
CA SER A 887 11.07 18.78 -13.24
C SER A 887 11.09 19.31 -11.80
N ILE A 888 11.66 18.55 -10.86
CA ILE A 888 11.79 18.93 -9.44
C ILE A 888 12.40 20.32 -9.25
N THR A 889 13.29 20.76 -10.14
CA THR A 889 13.94 22.08 -10.06
C THR A 889 13.07 23.23 -10.58
N LEU A 890 12.09 22.93 -11.45
CA LEU A 890 11.17 23.90 -12.03
C LEU A 890 10.05 24.32 -11.05
N LEU A 891 9.84 23.53 -9.98
CA LEU A 891 8.87 23.80 -8.93
C LEU A 891 9.11 25.15 -8.22
N GLU A 892 10.37 25.59 -8.12
CA GLU A 892 10.72 26.83 -7.42
C GLU A 892 10.14 28.05 -8.15
N ALA A 893 9.36 28.88 -7.42
CA ALA A 893 8.46 29.86 -8.02
C ALA A 893 9.14 30.89 -8.94
N ASP A 894 10.43 31.19 -8.73
CA ASP A 894 11.23 32.10 -9.55
C ASP A 894 11.78 31.49 -10.85
N LYS A 895 11.64 30.16 -11.03
CA LYS A 895 12.14 29.40 -12.19
C LYS A 895 11.06 28.97 -13.18
N ARG A 896 9.81 29.32 -12.88
CA ARG A 896 8.63 29.06 -13.71
C ARG A 896 8.59 29.99 -14.93
N LEU A 897 7.68 29.72 -15.85
CA LEU A 897 7.48 30.48 -17.09
C LEU A 897 7.30 31.98 -16.81
N ASN A 898 8.04 32.82 -17.56
CA ASN A 898 8.11 34.28 -17.46
C ASN A 898 8.59 34.84 -16.09
N GLN A 899 9.27 34.04 -15.27
CA GLN A 899 9.81 34.48 -13.96
C GLN A 899 11.31 34.86 -14.02
N GLU A 900 11.83 35.51 -12.96
CA GLU A 900 13.16 36.15 -12.95
C GLU A 900 14.32 35.20 -13.32
N ASN A 901 14.22 33.92 -12.94
CA ASN A 901 15.24 32.89 -13.15
C ASN A 901 14.67 31.70 -13.96
N GLU A 902 13.77 31.93 -14.92
CA GLU A 902 13.14 30.89 -15.76
C GLU A 902 14.13 29.79 -16.19
N ILE A 903 13.76 28.52 -15.93
CA ILE A 903 14.48 27.35 -16.42
C ILE A 903 13.52 26.52 -17.29
N VAL A 904 14.03 26.10 -18.45
CA VAL A 904 13.40 25.09 -19.31
C VAL A 904 14.22 23.81 -19.16
N ALA A 905 13.56 22.71 -18.80
CA ALA A 905 14.16 21.38 -18.80
C ALA A 905 13.99 20.71 -20.17
N LYS A 906 14.78 19.66 -20.41
CA LYS A 906 14.56 18.70 -21.49
C LYS A 906 14.08 17.40 -20.90
N LEU A 907 12.93 16.92 -21.36
CA LEU A 907 12.34 15.68 -20.85
C LEU A 907 13.14 14.45 -21.31
N ALA A 908 13.29 13.48 -20.42
CA ALA A 908 14.21 12.35 -20.55
C ALA A 908 13.90 11.37 -21.70
N HIS A 909 12.66 11.28 -22.18
CA HIS A 909 12.24 10.32 -23.20
C HIS A 909 11.86 11.02 -24.52
N SER A 910 10.98 12.03 -24.47
CA SER A 910 10.55 12.78 -25.66
C SER A 910 11.57 13.81 -26.16
N GLY A 911 12.41 14.34 -25.26
CA GLY A 911 13.30 15.46 -25.55
C GLY A 911 12.59 16.80 -25.79
N GLU A 912 11.32 16.93 -25.41
CA GLU A 912 10.58 18.19 -25.49
C GLU A 912 11.10 19.23 -24.49
N ASP A 913 10.80 20.51 -24.75
CA ASP A 913 11.08 21.62 -23.83
C ASP A 913 9.97 21.71 -22.77
N PHE A 914 10.32 21.59 -21.49
CA PHE A 914 9.35 21.56 -20.39
C PHE A 914 9.61 22.67 -19.38
N VAL A 915 8.57 23.43 -19.05
CA VAL A 915 8.59 24.55 -18.10
C VAL A 915 7.25 24.64 -17.40
N ILE A 916 7.26 24.85 -16.08
CA ILE A 916 6.05 24.93 -15.26
C ILE A 916 5.51 26.37 -15.29
N PRO A 917 4.20 26.61 -15.50
CA PRO A 917 3.63 27.95 -15.53
C PRO A 917 3.33 28.49 -14.11
N PRO A 918 3.19 29.82 -13.95
CA PRO A 918 3.00 30.45 -12.64
C PRO A 918 1.56 30.36 -12.08
N ASN A 919 0.58 29.90 -12.88
CA ASN A 919 -0.81 29.70 -12.47
C ASN A 919 -1.12 28.28 -11.96
N LEU A 920 -0.19 27.32 -12.09
CA LEU A 920 -0.30 25.99 -11.48
C LEU A 920 0.10 26.02 -10.00
N TYR A 921 -0.74 25.49 -9.12
CA TYR A 921 -0.49 25.32 -7.69
C TYR A 921 -0.45 23.84 -7.34
N ILE A 922 0.38 23.44 -6.36
CA ILE A 922 0.47 22.05 -5.90
C ILE A 922 0.19 21.97 -4.41
N ILE A 923 -0.72 21.09 -4.01
CA ILE A 923 -1.12 20.86 -2.61
C ILE A 923 -0.86 19.39 -2.30
N GLY A 924 0.18 19.10 -1.53
CA GLY A 924 0.42 17.77 -0.99
C GLY A 924 -0.35 17.53 0.31
N THR A 925 -0.78 16.31 0.57
CA THR A 925 -1.29 15.87 1.88
C THR A 925 -0.42 14.72 2.40
N MET A 926 -0.12 14.74 3.71
CA MET A 926 0.90 13.89 4.35
C MET A 926 0.41 13.40 5.70
N ASN A 927 0.34 12.07 5.89
CA ASN A 927 0.13 11.47 7.21
C ASN A 927 1.41 11.51 8.04
N THR A 928 1.30 11.84 9.33
CA THR A 928 2.43 11.85 10.27
C THR A 928 2.46 10.64 11.20
N ALA A 929 1.62 9.64 10.96
CA ALA A 929 1.65 8.36 11.67
C ALA A 929 2.58 7.34 10.98
N ASP A 930 2.91 7.56 9.70
CA ASP A 930 3.66 6.65 8.83
C ASP A 930 5.17 6.87 8.97
N GLU A 931 5.75 6.40 10.08
CA GLU A 931 7.16 6.72 10.41
C GLU A 931 8.18 6.03 9.50
N SER A 932 7.82 4.88 8.90
CA SER A 932 8.62 4.14 7.93
C SER A 932 9.00 4.92 6.65
N ILE A 933 8.39 6.08 6.42
CA ILE A 933 8.61 6.93 5.23
C ILE A 933 8.83 8.41 5.60
N ALA A 934 9.20 8.70 6.85
CA ALA A 934 9.18 10.06 7.43
C ALA A 934 10.23 11.08 6.90
N LEU A 935 11.10 10.69 5.95
CA LEU A 935 12.18 11.53 5.43
C LEU A 935 11.86 12.17 4.07
N VAL A 936 10.91 13.11 4.06
CA VAL A 936 10.76 14.09 2.95
C VAL A 936 12.09 14.84 2.80
N ASP A 937 12.77 14.61 1.68
CA ASP A 937 14.11 15.14 1.35
C ASP A 937 14.27 16.63 1.73
N THR A 938 15.43 16.97 2.28
CA THR A 938 15.86 18.36 2.51
C THR A 938 15.71 19.23 1.25
N ALA A 939 15.94 18.67 0.06
CA ALA A 939 15.74 19.36 -1.21
C ALA A 939 14.25 19.69 -1.49
N LEU A 940 13.32 18.86 -1.01
CA LEU A 940 11.87 19.08 -1.11
C LEU A 940 11.35 19.98 0.01
N ARG A 941 11.86 19.84 1.24
CA ARG A 941 11.59 20.77 2.36
C ARG A 941 11.97 22.23 2.02
N ARG A 942 12.94 22.46 1.11
CA ARG A 942 13.27 23.78 0.54
C ARG A 942 12.22 24.32 -0.45
N ARG A 943 11.57 23.42 -1.19
CA ARG A 943 10.67 23.73 -2.32
C ARG A 943 9.25 24.02 -1.87
N PHE A 944 8.73 23.25 -0.92
CA PHE A 944 7.36 23.37 -0.40
C PHE A 944 7.25 24.33 0.82
N ARG A 945 6.01 24.57 1.25
CA ARG A 945 5.64 25.09 2.59
C ARG A 945 4.92 23.99 3.34
N PHE A 946 4.99 23.98 4.68
CA PHE A 946 4.37 22.95 5.51
C PHE A 946 3.38 23.61 6.47
N LEU A 947 2.11 23.18 6.41
CA LEU A 947 1.01 23.69 7.23
C LEU A 947 0.49 22.53 8.11
N PRO A 948 0.55 22.64 9.46
CA PRO A 948 0.11 21.56 10.34
C PRO A 948 -1.42 21.47 10.42
N PHE A 949 -1.94 20.25 10.45
CA PHE A 949 -3.35 19.93 10.70
C PHE A 949 -3.45 19.07 11.97
N PRO A 950 -3.62 19.67 13.16
CA PRO A 950 -3.89 18.93 14.39
C PRO A 950 -5.37 18.51 14.48
N PRO A 951 -5.75 17.62 15.41
CA PRO A 951 -7.15 17.39 15.75
C PRO A 951 -7.79 18.61 16.44
N GLU A 952 -8.92 19.09 15.93
CA GLU A 952 -9.70 20.19 16.49
C GLU A 952 -11.08 19.67 16.94
N LEU A 953 -11.17 19.16 18.17
CA LEU A 953 -12.39 18.53 18.71
C LEU A 953 -13.55 19.53 18.91
N GLU A 954 -13.25 20.83 18.90
CA GLU A 954 -14.19 21.93 18.85
C GLU A 954 -15.01 21.95 17.54
N ILE A 955 -14.49 21.39 16.43
CA ILE A 955 -15.24 21.18 15.18
C ILE A 955 -16.35 20.14 15.41
N ALA A 956 -16.01 18.95 15.94
CA ALA A 956 -16.99 17.93 16.27
C ALA A 956 -18.04 18.43 17.28
N THR A 957 -17.61 19.19 18.29
CA THR A 957 -18.53 19.86 19.24
C THR A 957 -19.49 20.83 18.53
N SER A 958 -19.04 21.50 17.46
CA SER A 958 -19.84 22.47 16.71
C SER A 958 -20.84 21.83 15.73
N SER A 959 -20.58 20.60 15.28
CA SER A 959 -21.44 19.86 14.35
C SER A 959 -22.74 19.32 14.97
N TYR A 960 -22.84 19.24 16.30
CA TYR A 960 -24.04 18.75 17.00
C TYR A 960 -24.78 19.89 17.74
N PRO A 961 -25.92 20.39 17.23
CA PRO A 961 -26.58 21.59 17.77
C PRO A 961 -27.03 21.50 19.24
N ALA A 962 -27.19 20.30 19.79
CA ALA A 962 -27.49 20.10 21.21
C ALA A 962 -26.33 20.56 22.12
N LEU A 963 -25.09 20.34 21.70
CA LEU A 963 -23.87 20.65 22.46
C LEU A 963 -23.53 22.16 22.46
N LEU A 964 -24.16 22.96 21.60
CA LEU A 964 -23.92 24.40 21.45
C LEU A 964 -24.45 25.27 22.62
N ASN A 965 -25.16 24.69 23.60
CA ASN A 965 -25.95 25.46 24.57
C ASN A 965 -25.17 26.09 25.73
N GLY A 966 -23.85 25.89 25.81
CA GLY A 966 -22.94 26.77 26.55
C GLY A 966 -22.75 26.52 28.05
N ASP A 967 -23.29 25.41 28.57
CA ASP A 967 -22.78 24.78 29.80
C ASP A 967 -21.53 23.91 29.45
N GLU A 968 -20.73 23.47 30.43
CA GLU A 968 -19.55 22.64 30.12
C GLU A 968 -19.97 21.24 29.61
N LEU A 969 -19.15 20.54 28.82
CA LEU A 969 -19.49 19.17 28.37
C LEU A 969 -19.74 18.21 29.56
N ALA A 970 -19.07 18.47 30.69
CA ALA A 970 -19.29 17.78 31.95
C ALA A 970 -20.67 18.09 32.58
N ASP A 971 -21.30 19.24 32.30
CA ASP A 971 -22.63 19.58 32.80
C ASP A 971 -23.73 18.80 32.07
N LEU A 972 -23.57 18.50 30.76
CA LEU A 972 -24.45 17.59 30.05
C LEU A 972 -24.36 16.17 30.65
N LEU A 973 -23.14 15.72 30.98
CA LEU A 973 -22.93 14.43 31.64
C LEU A 973 -23.48 14.40 33.08
N GLN A 974 -23.42 15.50 33.84
CA GLN A 974 -24.02 15.60 35.18
C GLN A 974 -25.55 15.65 35.16
N ASN A 975 -26.16 16.41 34.24
CA ASN A 975 -27.61 16.64 34.21
C ASN A 975 -28.39 15.58 33.41
N GLY A 976 -27.71 14.84 32.52
CA GLY A 976 -28.31 13.90 31.59
C GLY A 976 -28.84 14.56 30.31
N GLY A 977 -29.03 13.76 29.26
CA GLY A 977 -29.47 14.21 27.94
C GLY A 977 -30.32 13.15 27.24
N ASN A 978 -30.11 12.97 25.94
CA ASN A 978 -30.43 11.73 25.24
C ASN A 978 -29.16 10.87 25.09
N GLN A 979 -29.33 9.60 24.71
CA GLN A 979 -28.30 8.58 24.71
C GLN A 979 -27.11 8.95 23.81
N ARG A 980 -27.41 9.34 22.56
CA ARG A 980 -26.45 9.83 21.56
C ARG A 980 -25.66 11.04 22.05
N ASP A 981 -26.32 12.11 22.49
CA ASP A 981 -25.63 13.34 22.93
C ASP A 981 -24.73 13.09 24.15
N GLN A 982 -25.14 12.22 25.08
CA GLN A 982 -24.31 11.78 26.21
C GLN A 982 -23.08 10.97 25.76
N LEU A 983 -23.24 10.07 24.78
CA LEU A 983 -22.13 9.28 24.20
C LEU A 983 -21.14 10.15 23.41
N ILE A 984 -21.61 11.11 22.60
CA ILE A 984 -20.75 12.05 21.87
C ILE A 984 -19.97 12.93 22.85
N ALA A 985 -20.63 13.49 23.88
CA ALA A 985 -19.95 14.32 24.88
C ALA A 985 -18.89 13.53 25.68
N ALA A 986 -19.19 12.28 26.05
CA ALA A 986 -18.21 11.39 26.68
C ALA A 986 -17.02 11.07 25.73
N SER A 987 -17.30 10.83 24.45
CA SER A 987 -16.28 10.55 23.42
C SER A 987 -15.33 11.72 23.20
N ILE A 988 -15.86 12.95 23.10
CA ILE A 988 -15.06 14.18 22.94
C ILE A 988 -14.12 14.39 24.14
N LEU A 989 -14.59 14.12 25.36
CA LEU A 989 -13.77 14.25 26.57
C LEU A 989 -12.72 13.13 26.66
N ALA A 990 -13.07 11.88 26.35
CA ALA A 990 -12.14 10.76 26.34
C ALA A 990 -11.04 10.94 25.29
N LEU A 991 -11.38 11.33 24.04
CA LEU A 991 -10.38 11.61 22.99
C LEU A 991 -9.48 12.80 23.32
N ARG A 992 -10.00 13.83 24.03
CA ARG A 992 -9.16 14.94 24.51
C ARG A 992 -8.10 14.43 25.49
N ASP A 993 -8.50 13.63 26.46
CA ASP A 993 -7.59 13.10 27.48
C ASP A 993 -6.60 12.06 26.92
N LEU A 994 -7.04 11.20 26.00
CA LEU A 994 -6.16 10.27 25.26
C LEU A 994 -5.15 11.02 24.39
N ASN A 995 -5.57 12.04 23.63
CA ASN A 995 -4.67 12.86 22.84
C ASN A 995 -3.66 13.64 23.70
N GLU A 996 -4.06 14.12 24.88
CA GLU A 996 -3.13 14.72 25.83
C GLU A 996 -2.12 13.70 26.41
N ARG A 997 -2.47 12.42 26.55
CA ARG A 997 -1.55 11.34 26.94
C ARG A 997 -0.58 11.03 25.81
N ILE A 998 -1.09 10.80 24.60
CA ILE A 998 -0.31 10.53 23.37
C ILE A 998 0.77 11.60 23.13
N ILE A 999 0.43 12.90 23.21
CA ILE A 999 1.40 14.00 23.03
C ILE A 999 2.56 13.96 24.05
N ARG A 1000 2.31 13.43 25.26
CA ARG A 1000 3.30 13.37 26.36
C ARG A 1000 4.20 12.15 26.28
N LEU A 1001 3.85 11.12 25.51
CA LEU A 1001 4.63 9.90 25.31
C LEU A 1001 5.66 10.13 24.21
N GLN A 1002 6.94 9.95 24.53
CA GLN A 1002 8.04 10.27 23.59
C GLN A 1002 8.06 9.38 22.34
N HIS A 1003 7.53 8.15 22.43
CA HIS A 1003 7.49 7.17 21.34
C HIS A 1003 6.24 7.27 20.43
N LEU A 1004 5.27 8.15 20.74
CA LEU A 1004 4.10 8.43 19.87
C LEU A 1004 4.07 9.88 19.40
N GLY A 1005 4.32 10.81 20.33
CA GLY A 1005 4.31 12.24 20.10
C GLY A 1005 3.03 12.77 19.45
N LYS A 1006 3.16 13.93 18.79
CA LYS A 1006 2.03 14.60 18.11
C LYS A 1006 1.60 13.95 16.78
N GLY A 1007 2.33 12.95 16.30
CA GLY A 1007 2.12 12.35 14.97
C GLY A 1007 0.96 11.34 14.95
N LYS A 1008 0.77 10.66 16.08
CA LYS A 1008 -0.16 9.57 16.35
C LYS A 1008 -1.42 10.02 17.13
N GLN A 1009 -1.84 11.29 17.04
CA GLN A 1009 -3.06 11.74 17.71
C GLN A 1009 -4.31 11.27 16.96
N ILE A 1010 -5.35 10.84 17.68
CA ILE A 1010 -6.64 10.48 17.08
C ILE A 1010 -7.33 11.73 16.54
N GLY A 1011 -7.77 11.64 15.29
CA GLY A 1011 -8.45 12.68 14.54
C GLY A 1011 -9.83 13.07 15.09
N HIS A 1012 -10.41 14.13 14.53
CA HIS A 1012 -11.75 14.61 14.90
C HIS A 1012 -12.83 14.18 13.91
N THR A 1013 -12.47 13.71 12.70
CA THR A 1013 -13.45 13.25 11.69
C THR A 1013 -14.20 12.00 12.11
N PHE A 1014 -13.57 11.13 12.92
CA PHE A 1014 -14.19 9.97 13.55
C PHE A 1014 -15.46 10.31 14.35
N LEU A 1015 -15.58 11.54 14.86
CA LEU A 1015 -16.76 12.01 15.59
C LEU A 1015 -17.71 12.88 14.74
N LEU A 1016 -17.63 12.84 13.41
CA LEU A 1016 -18.53 13.56 12.50
C LEU A 1016 -19.51 12.59 11.82
N GLY A 1017 -20.73 13.06 11.54
CA GLY A 1017 -21.73 12.30 10.78
C GLY A 1017 -22.51 11.24 11.56
N LEU A 1018 -22.06 10.85 12.76
CA LEU A 1018 -22.71 9.82 13.60
C LEU A 1018 -24.15 10.21 13.95
N GLU A 1019 -25.14 9.43 13.50
CA GLU A 1019 -26.58 9.70 13.60
C GLU A 1019 -27.28 8.97 14.75
N THR A 1020 -26.81 7.77 15.13
CA THR A 1020 -27.42 6.92 16.17
C THR A 1020 -26.51 6.68 17.38
N SER A 1021 -27.06 6.03 18.40
CA SER A 1021 -26.31 5.54 19.57
C SER A 1021 -25.36 4.37 19.23
N GLN A 1022 -25.65 3.63 18.15
CA GLN A 1022 -24.91 2.45 17.72
C GLN A 1022 -23.68 2.83 16.87
N ASP A 1023 -23.81 3.82 15.98
CA ASP A 1023 -22.70 4.33 15.16
C ASP A 1023 -21.50 4.75 16.01
N ILE A 1024 -21.76 5.29 17.22
CA ILE A 1024 -20.74 5.71 18.18
C ILE A 1024 -20.07 4.48 18.83
N VAL A 1025 -20.82 3.40 19.07
CA VAL A 1025 -20.27 2.14 19.59
C VAL A 1025 -19.35 1.51 18.56
N ASP A 1026 -19.79 1.44 17.31
CA ASP A 1026 -19.05 0.80 16.22
C ASP A 1026 -17.81 1.62 15.84
N MET A 1027 -17.92 2.95 15.77
CA MET A 1027 -16.78 3.87 15.59
C MET A 1027 -15.69 3.68 16.66
N TRP A 1028 -16.08 3.51 17.94
CA TRP A 1028 -15.10 3.20 18.99
C TRP A 1028 -14.51 1.80 18.85
N ARG A 1029 -15.34 0.80 18.53
CA ARG A 1029 -14.94 -0.62 18.51
C ARG A 1029 -14.09 -1.00 17.30
N PHE A 1030 -14.35 -0.43 16.13
CA PHE A 1030 -13.78 -0.86 14.86
C PHE A 1030 -12.80 0.15 14.22
N GLU A 1031 -12.83 1.43 14.60
CA GLU A 1031 -11.87 2.43 14.11
C GLU A 1031 -10.94 2.95 15.22
N ILE A 1032 -11.50 3.51 16.30
CA ILE A 1032 -10.68 4.20 17.32
C ILE A 1032 -9.83 3.23 18.15
N LEU A 1033 -10.41 2.14 18.67
CA LEU A 1033 -9.64 1.17 19.48
C LEU A 1033 -8.59 0.40 18.65
N PRO A 1034 -8.88 -0.11 17.43
CA PRO A 1034 -7.86 -0.74 16.59
C PRO A 1034 -6.73 0.21 16.17
N GLN A 1035 -7.02 1.49 15.88
CA GLN A 1035 -5.97 2.48 15.62
C GLN A 1035 -5.06 2.71 16.85
N LEU A 1036 -5.62 2.67 18.06
CA LEU A 1036 -4.83 2.73 19.29
C LEU A 1036 -4.04 1.44 19.56
N GLU A 1037 -4.50 0.28 19.10
CA GLU A 1037 -3.76 -0.99 19.14
C GLU A 1037 -2.57 -1.01 18.16
N GLU A 1038 -2.79 -0.56 16.92
CA GLU A 1038 -1.78 -0.43 15.87
C GLU A 1038 -0.58 0.41 16.35
N TYR A 1039 -0.85 1.52 17.05
CA TYR A 1039 0.18 2.41 17.61
C TYR A 1039 1.11 1.73 18.63
N TYR A 1040 0.70 0.60 19.20
CA TYR A 1040 1.51 -0.22 20.10
C TYR A 1040 1.90 -1.57 19.49
N PHE A 1041 1.61 -1.84 18.21
CA PHE A 1041 1.91 -3.10 17.52
C PHE A 1041 1.48 -4.33 18.35
N GLY A 1042 0.21 -4.37 18.77
CA GLY A 1042 -0.36 -5.46 19.59
C GLY A 1042 0.15 -5.54 21.04
N GLN A 1043 0.93 -4.56 21.52
CA GLN A 1043 1.44 -4.54 22.89
C GLN A 1043 0.40 -4.05 23.90
N PHE A 1044 -0.71 -4.79 24.06
CA PHE A 1044 -1.83 -4.43 24.95
C PHE A 1044 -1.41 -4.05 26.38
N ASN A 1045 -0.36 -4.69 26.92
CA ASN A 1045 0.18 -4.34 28.24
C ASN A 1045 0.72 -2.90 28.33
N ARG A 1046 1.27 -2.35 27.24
CA ARG A 1046 1.70 -0.94 27.14
C ARG A 1046 0.55 0.01 26.83
N LEU A 1047 -0.35 -0.40 25.94
CA LEU A 1047 -1.59 0.33 25.68
C LEU A 1047 -2.38 0.56 27.00
N GLN A 1048 -2.45 -0.48 27.85
CA GLN A 1048 -2.99 -0.40 29.19
C GLN A 1048 -2.19 0.58 30.06
N SER A 1049 -0.88 0.42 30.24
CA SER A 1049 -0.11 1.25 31.19
C SER A 1049 -0.09 2.73 30.82
N ASP A 1050 -0.04 3.05 29.52
CA ASP A 1050 0.35 4.38 29.05
C ASP A 1050 -0.88 5.25 28.70
N LEU A 1051 -1.93 4.67 28.10
CA LEU A 1051 -3.15 5.40 27.72
C LEU A 1051 -4.33 5.16 28.65
N PHE A 1052 -4.62 3.92 29.04
CA PHE A 1052 -5.87 3.55 29.75
C PHE A 1052 -5.72 3.52 31.29
N GLN A 1053 -4.52 3.22 31.78
CA GLN A 1053 -4.04 3.16 33.17
C GLN A 1053 -4.79 2.21 34.12
N ASN A 1054 -6.05 2.50 34.45
CA ASN A 1054 -6.89 1.71 35.38
C ASN A 1054 -8.35 1.62 34.91
N GLY A 1055 -8.65 2.08 33.69
CA GLY A 1055 -9.97 1.94 33.07
C GLY A 1055 -9.86 1.19 31.74
N GLY A 1056 -10.98 0.95 31.07
CA GLY A 1056 -10.99 0.23 29.79
C GLY A 1056 -11.05 -1.30 29.91
N ASP A 1057 -10.98 -1.86 31.13
CA ASP A 1057 -11.24 -3.28 31.45
C ASP A 1057 -12.62 -3.79 30.99
N GLN A 1058 -13.53 -2.87 30.63
CA GLN A 1058 -14.85 -3.17 30.05
C GLN A 1058 -14.86 -3.18 28.51
N LEU A 1059 -13.79 -2.72 27.87
CA LEU A 1059 -13.63 -2.58 26.41
C LEU A 1059 -12.56 -3.52 25.85
N ILE A 1060 -11.60 -3.94 26.67
CA ILE A 1060 -10.44 -4.74 26.27
C ILE A 1060 -10.16 -5.79 27.35
N ASP A 1061 -9.95 -7.04 26.94
CA ASP A 1061 -9.38 -8.09 27.79
C ASP A 1061 -7.85 -8.02 27.68
N TRP A 1062 -7.22 -7.52 28.75
CA TRP A 1062 -5.77 -7.33 28.84
C TRP A 1062 -4.98 -8.62 29.13
N GLU A 1063 -5.65 -9.73 29.51
CA GLU A 1063 -5.00 -11.05 29.63
C GLU A 1063 -5.09 -11.83 28.31
N ALA A 1064 -6.19 -11.67 27.56
CA ALA A 1064 -6.40 -12.28 26.24
C ALA A 1064 -5.85 -11.48 25.05
N ASN A 1065 -5.43 -10.22 25.26
CA ASN A 1065 -5.02 -9.28 24.21
C ASN A 1065 -6.13 -9.06 23.14
N GLN A 1066 -7.36 -8.77 23.57
CA GLN A 1066 -8.52 -8.70 22.66
C GLN A 1066 -9.47 -7.54 22.99
N ILE A 1067 -9.89 -6.78 21.96
CA ILE A 1067 -11.00 -5.81 22.07
C ILE A 1067 -12.32 -6.58 22.26
N LEU A 1068 -13.05 -6.26 23.33
CA LEU A 1068 -14.31 -6.92 23.70
C LEU A 1068 -15.48 -6.44 22.83
N ALA A 1069 -16.57 -7.22 22.83
CA ALA A 1069 -17.87 -6.73 22.43
C ALA A 1069 -18.53 -6.00 23.61
N PHE A 1070 -18.96 -4.76 23.41
CA PHE A 1070 -19.56 -3.90 24.42
C PHE A 1070 -20.78 -3.13 23.87
N ASP A 1071 -21.72 -2.80 24.75
CA ASP A 1071 -22.91 -2.01 24.42
C ASP A 1071 -22.75 -0.52 24.78
N SER A 1072 -23.77 0.29 24.48
CA SER A 1072 -23.76 1.73 24.80
C SER A 1072 -23.58 2.05 26.29
N GLU A 1073 -24.12 1.24 27.21
CA GLU A 1073 -23.99 1.49 28.66
C GLU A 1073 -22.56 1.17 29.12
N THR A 1074 -21.98 0.10 28.60
CA THR A 1074 -20.60 -0.33 28.83
C THR A 1074 -19.59 0.68 28.26
N LEU A 1075 -19.80 1.14 27.03
CA LEU A 1075 -18.97 2.18 26.42
C LEU A 1075 -19.08 3.51 27.17
N TYR A 1076 -20.30 3.97 27.48
CA TYR A 1076 -20.50 5.18 28.30
C TYR A 1076 -19.81 5.05 29.66
N SER A 1077 -19.88 3.86 30.28
CA SER A 1077 -19.20 3.60 31.55
C SER A 1077 -17.68 3.83 31.43
N ALA A 1078 -17.03 3.19 30.47
CA ALA A 1078 -15.59 3.27 30.27
C ALA A 1078 -15.11 4.65 29.77
N LEU A 1079 -15.86 5.32 28.88
CA LEU A 1079 -15.44 6.63 28.34
C LEU A 1079 -15.36 7.71 29.42
N CYS A 1080 -16.32 7.79 30.34
CA CYS A 1080 -16.18 8.77 31.43
C CYS A 1080 -15.12 8.37 32.47
N GLU A 1081 -14.81 7.07 32.63
CA GLU A 1081 -13.69 6.62 33.47
C GLU A 1081 -12.33 7.02 32.87
N ILE A 1082 -12.15 6.84 31.56
CA ILE A 1082 -10.98 7.33 30.80
C ILE A 1082 -10.84 8.85 30.99
N ALA A 1083 -11.95 9.60 30.94
CA ALA A 1083 -11.99 11.05 31.20
C ALA A 1083 -11.96 11.45 32.69
N GLY A 1084 -11.78 10.51 33.63
CA GLY A 1084 -11.63 10.78 35.06
C GLY A 1084 -12.90 11.23 35.81
N ILE A 1085 -14.09 10.98 35.26
CA ILE A 1085 -15.38 11.40 35.80
C ILE A 1085 -15.98 10.30 36.69
N SER A 1086 -16.27 10.65 37.95
CA SER A 1086 -16.85 9.74 38.96
C SER A 1086 -18.27 9.28 38.61
N THR A 1087 -18.66 8.09 39.08
CA THR A 1087 -20.06 7.64 39.06
C THR A 1087 -21.01 8.51 39.88
N ASP A 1088 -20.50 9.24 40.87
CA ASP A 1088 -21.29 10.20 41.66
C ASP A 1088 -21.45 11.57 40.94
N ASP A 1089 -20.61 11.83 39.93
CA ASP A 1089 -20.53 13.11 39.19
C ASP A 1089 -21.06 12.98 37.74
N ARG A 1090 -21.73 11.87 37.39
CA ARG A 1090 -22.44 11.68 36.11
C ARG A 1090 -23.86 11.15 36.31
N ALA A 1091 -24.77 11.56 35.44
CA ALA A 1091 -26.07 10.92 35.27
C ALA A 1091 -25.88 9.51 34.68
N PRO A 1092 -26.81 8.56 34.93
CA PRO A 1092 -26.86 7.34 34.14
C PRO A 1092 -27.13 7.67 32.67
N LEU A 1093 -26.75 6.75 31.77
CA LEU A 1093 -27.12 6.86 30.36
C LEU A 1093 -28.64 6.84 30.23
N SER A 1094 -29.22 7.77 29.47
CA SER A 1094 -30.67 7.80 29.29
C SER A 1094 -31.12 6.58 28.47
N VAL A 1095 -32.06 5.79 28.98
CA VAL A 1095 -32.70 4.72 28.19
C VAL A 1095 -33.50 5.35 27.06
N GLU A 1096 -33.27 4.91 25.82
CA GLU A 1096 -34.10 5.29 24.68
C GLU A 1096 -35.58 4.92 24.90
N PHE A 1097 -36.40 5.94 25.13
CA PHE A 1097 -37.86 5.82 25.06
C PHE A 1097 -38.27 5.73 23.60
N THR A 1098 -38.29 4.51 23.07
CA THR A 1098 -38.98 4.18 21.81
C THR A 1098 -40.44 4.61 21.91
N SER A 1099 -40.77 5.73 21.26
CA SER A 1099 -42.11 6.31 21.29
C SER A 1099 -43.04 5.48 20.41
N MET A 1100 -43.92 4.69 21.03
CA MET A 1100 -45.09 4.13 20.35
C MET A 1100 -46.08 5.24 20.01
N GLU A 1101 -46.07 5.73 18.77
CA GLU A 1101 -47.27 6.28 18.09
C GLU A 1101 -47.18 6.10 16.57
#